data_AF-A0A842RAL9-F1
#
_entry.id   AF-A0A842RAL9-F1
#
_cell.length_a   1.000
_cell.length_b   1.000
_cell.length_c   1.000
_cell.angle_alpha   90.00
_cell.angle_beta   90.00
_cell.angle_gamma   90.00
#
_symmetry.space_group_name_H-M   'P 1'
#
loop_
_entity.id
_entity.type
_entity.pdbx_description
1 polymer ?
#
loop_
_entity_poly.entity_id
_entity_poly.type
_entity_poly.pdbx_seq_one_letter_code
_entity_poly.pdbx_strand_id
1 'polypeptide(L)'
;MIAKEKIVERSAAEFFEANKAIAGFDNPTRSTYTSVRELVENALDAAEKGGFLPEIHVTIELMSPEEINDLMGVKSFEIGEDASYEFLRLTVRDNGIGIKHEDIPQLFGRVLTGSNFGERQSRGRFGLGAKMVLIYSQSTIHVPFEIKSRHAISKKKSASYTSHYELFIDITENAPEIVTVNKLKGKKQLKTHGTEVSVCFAGTWGRARRYIYEYFKQMAVITPYATFHLTTPDDPEPLIHERTVDIIPPLAQEVSLHPMGTDINQLKSEISRTTCRNMNTFLKEHFQRVGDKTAEAVLEAANISADKSPHDLNEMELRRLIHEGFTKVRFLSPDGQCLSPLGHKNLAAGLEDVYQPEFVCSDTRSPASYSGHAFQVEVAIGYGGEKLEPPYELLRFANRIPLLFGEGNDLIKKTIEEINWTNYKTNINRDPLVFAVSLVSTKIPFPETSKEYIAEVNEISKELRLCLQSAGRKLLRFQRALRKKRRAAKRMKVFEKYAPVVSSIVGQMLGEMDEESFPFLFSPTQFTNCLKQREGSVVLPRNPIPVESLPYESIEGVNLERYDIQTLQDLLLLDEEQLKELYALGLSEDAVEQAEQILGALLELPELAKDELMESTSAKALTEFAKERGILAGIELYNGDDELTTLPGIGPATERSLKRRGIRDVKQFFIASNKELTTVSGLTIGIVTDIKTKCSVDVLPNIPSQTVEELHEKKIYSVLDFIQRDDEELLKIYGLSDHRVSSLKELVQKQLDLSLEELREGEKEEELEEEEIIEEAKKEEKESLSIKEKLPPPPADFLPADAPVEELDGIGATMAQRLKKKGIEDAGKFYMVKTSRLLDIKGLGTKTIAKNRGNIDVIVLPRINFEGKLELNLMEVFTTKQFLETEDDLLTNVKGLRTPTISKLKQEIEEKLLMTPGSKAKQKTRQPSKKKPAKTKSVKAKSTTAKKDKSIAEYLGTKQPKQKAKSSASSAEVAPPPDDLLDPQGKITVIKGVGKKTAEKFSKLGVSSVGDLFEKDLTKLTKIPGFTEKDIIDLRKRLSVEVLPYVTDDAKQQLYELGIYTVKQFQNARIATT
;
A
#
# COMPACT_ATOMS: atom_id res chain seq x y z
N MET A 1 -8.61 49.21 21.25
CA MET A 1 -7.55 48.73 22.17
C MET A 1 -6.62 47.82 21.38
N ILE A 2 -5.32 47.82 21.66
CA ILE A 2 -4.42 46.75 21.20
C ILE A 2 -4.59 45.58 22.18
N ALA A 3 -4.71 44.35 21.68
CA ALA A 3 -4.77 43.18 22.54
C ALA A 3 -3.42 43.00 23.26
N LYS A 4 -3.44 42.91 24.59
CA LYS A 4 -2.26 42.46 25.34
C LYS A 4 -2.19 40.94 25.21
N GLU A 5 -1.24 40.45 24.42
CA GLU A 5 -0.86 39.04 24.45
C GLU A 5 -0.24 38.72 25.81
N LYS A 6 -0.68 37.61 26.42
CA LYS A 6 -0.15 37.12 27.69
C LYS A 6 0.86 36.03 27.39
N ILE A 7 2.10 36.21 27.83
CA ILE A 7 3.10 35.13 27.84
C ILE A 7 2.65 34.09 28.87
N VAL A 8 2.63 32.82 28.46
CA VAL A 8 2.26 31.67 29.30
C VAL A 8 3.33 30.61 29.11
N GLU A 9 3.96 30.22 30.21
CA GLU A 9 4.84 29.06 30.27
C GLU A 9 4.01 27.80 30.53
N ARG A 10 4.50 26.64 30.09
CA ARG A 10 3.79 25.36 30.19
C ARG A 10 4.69 24.26 30.74
N SER A 11 4.10 23.34 31.49
CA SER A 11 4.79 22.14 31.95
C SER A 11 5.09 21.19 30.76
N ALA A 12 6.05 20.27 30.92
CA ALA A 12 6.29 19.22 29.92
C ALA A 12 5.07 18.30 29.78
N ALA A 13 4.35 18.01 30.87
CA ALA A 13 3.12 17.22 30.82
C ALA A 13 2.01 18.01 30.11
N GLU A 14 1.78 19.28 30.46
CA GLU A 14 0.81 20.16 29.79
C GLU A 14 1.09 20.31 28.29
N PHE A 15 2.37 20.41 27.89
CA PHE A 15 2.74 20.43 26.48
C PHE A 15 2.31 19.16 25.75
N PHE A 16 2.60 17.97 26.29
CA PHE A 16 2.23 16.72 25.64
C PHE A 16 0.74 16.40 25.74
N GLU A 17 0.07 16.83 26.81
CA GLU A 17 -1.39 16.71 26.99
C GLU A 17 -2.15 17.57 25.96
N ALA A 18 -1.67 18.79 25.69
CA ALA A 18 -2.18 19.63 24.61
C ALA A 18 -1.77 19.16 23.19
N ASN A 19 -0.81 18.24 23.04
CA ASN A 19 -0.26 17.81 21.75
C ASN A 19 -0.13 16.28 21.62
N LYS A 20 -1.10 15.52 22.14
CA LYS A 20 -1.11 14.03 22.21
C LYS A 20 -0.73 13.33 20.89
N ALA A 21 -1.13 13.89 19.75
CA ALA A 21 -0.78 13.39 18.41
C ALA A 21 0.74 13.28 18.15
N ILE A 22 1.58 14.14 18.75
CA ILE A 22 3.06 14.09 18.62
C ILE A 22 3.63 12.74 19.09
N ALA A 23 2.97 12.10 20.07
CA ALA A 23 3.38 10.81 20.63
C ALA A 23 2.60 9.61 20.03
N GLY A 24 1.80 9.81 18.97
CA GLY A 24 0.97 8.75 18.39
C GLY A 24 -0.34 8.48 19.14
N PHE A 25 -0.88 9.50 19.83
CA PHE A 25 -2.20 9.50 20.46
C PHE A 25 -3.09 10.56 19.78
N ASP A 26 -3.38 10.30 18.50
CA ASP A 26 -4.12 11.19 17.58
C ASP A 26 -5.60 10.81 17.42
N ASN A 27 -5.91 9.51 17.42
CA ASN A 27 -7.27 8.97 17.33
C ASN A 27 -7.43 7.70 18.20
N PRO A 28 -8.64 7.33 18.67
CA PRO A 28 -8.82 6.23 19.63
C PRO A 28 -8.28 4.87 19.15
N THR A 29 -8.45 4.53 17.88
CA THR A 29 -7.90 3.29 17.29
C THR A 29 -6.37 3.23 17.39
N ARG A 30 -5.68 4.32 17.04
CA ARG A 30 -4.22 4.40 17.10
C ARG A 30 -3.71 4.57 18.53
N SER A 31 -4.41 5.29 19.40
CA SER A 31 -4.12 5.33 20.83
C SER A 31 -4.17 3.95 21.49
N THR A 32 -5.13 3.09 21.12
CA THR A 32 -5.18 1.69 21.58
C THR A 32 -3.92 0.93 21.17
N TYR A 33 -3.55 0.97 19.88
CA TYR A 33 -2.32 0.36 19.37
C TYR A 33 -1.05 0.89 20.05
N THR A 34 -0.90 2.22 20.15
CA THR A 34 0.27 2.86 20.76
C THR A 34 0.41 2.50 22.24
N SER A 35 -0.71 2.33 22.95
CA SER A 35 -0.71 1.92 24.36
C SER A 35 -0.22 0.49 24.56
N VAL A 36 -0.71 -0.47 23.77
CA VAL A 36 -0.22 -1.85 23.76
C VAL A 36 1.28 -1.88 23.44
N ARG A 37 1.67 -1.20 22.36
CA ARG A 37 3.06 -1.11 21.88
C ARG A 37 4.00 -0.58 22.96
N GLU A 38 3.77 0.62 23.51
CA GLU A 38 4.70 1.25 24.44
C GLU A 38 4.77 0.50 25.78
N LEU A 39 3.71 -0.18 26.24
CA LEU A 39 3.81 -1.05 27.43
C LEU A 39 4.60 -2.34 27.13
N VAL A 40 4.38 -3.00 25.99
CA VAL A 40 5.11 -4.22 25.60
C VAL A 40 6.59 -3.92 25.29
N GLU A 41 6.93 -2.78 24.67
CA GLU A 41 8.32 -2.34 24.47
C GLU A 41 9.06 -2.20 25.81
N ASN A 42 8.39 -1.64 26.84
CA ASN A 42 8.98 -1.49 28.18
C ASN A 42 9.11 -2.83 28.92
N ALA A 43 8.13 -3.74 28.78
CA ALA A 43 8.20 -5.10 29.32
C ALA A 43 9.38 -5.90 28.76
N LEU A 44 9.60 -5.85 27.43
CA LEU A 44 10.74 -6.47 26.76
C LEU A 44 12.08 -5.89 27.25
N ASP A 45 12.19 -4.55 27.29
CA ASP A 45 13.37 -3.88 27.83
C ASP A 45 13.65 -4.30 29.30
N ALA A 46 12.61 -4.52 30.12
CA ALA A 46 12.75 -4.92 31.52
C ALA A 46 13.18 -6.39 31.72
N ALA A 47 12.73 -7.31 30.87
CA ALA A 47 13.17 -8.70 30.88
C ALA A 47 14.61 -8.86 30.36
N GLU A 48 14.92 -8.23 29.23
CA GLU A 48 16.24 -8.28 28.60
C GLU A 48 17.33 -7.68 29.50
N LYS A 49 17.07 -6.55 30.16
CA LYS A 49 18.01 -5.93 31.13
C LYS A 49 18.39 -6.86 32.30
N GLY A 50 17.51 -7.80 32.67
CA GLY A 50 17.80 -8.84 33.66
C GLY A 50 18.51 -10.07 33.08
N GLY A 51 18.58 -10.19 31.76
CA GLY A 51 18.96 -11.41 31.06
C GLY A 51 17.98 -12.56 31.37
N PHE A 52 16.69 -12.25 31.45
CA PHE A 52 15.59 -13.22 31.52
C PHE A 52 15.00 -13.42 30.12
N LEU A 53 14.60 -14.65 29.78
CA LEU A 53 13.83 -14.89 28.56
C LEU A 53 12.45 -14.27 28.74
N PRO A 54 12.02 -13.29 27.92
CA PRO A 54 10.78 -12.58 28.16
C PRO A 54 9.57 -13.50 28.08
N GLU A 55 8.68 -13.34 29.05
CA GLU A 55 7.37 -13.97 29.11
C GLU A 55 6.40 -12.83 29.45
N ILE A 56 5.57 -12.47 28.48
CA ILE A 56 4.75 -11.26 28.52
C ILE A 56 3.29 -11.65 28.33
N HIS A 57 2.48 -11.36 29.33
CA HIS A 57 1.03 -11.50 29.25
C HIS A 57 0.42 -10.14 28.93
N VAL A 58 -0.45 -10.11 27.93
CA VAL A 58 -1.17 -8.92 27.48
C VAL A 58 -2.65 -9.27 27.47
N THR A 59 -3.43 -8.56 28.27
CA THR A 59 -4.87 -8.76 28.41
C THR A 59 -5.57 -7.46 28.03
N ILE A 60 -6.46 -7.55 27.06
CA ILE A 60 -7.29 -6.45 26.58
C ILE A 60 -8.74 -6.84 26.84
N GLU A 61 -9.43 -6.05 27.65
CA GLU A 61 -10.83 -6.26 28.05
C GLU A 61 -11.68 -5.07 27.62
N LEU A 62 -12.90 -5.33 27.13
CA LEU A 62 -13.96 -4.33 27.08
C LEU A 62 -14.54 -4.20 28.50
N MET A 63 -14.59 -2.98 29.04
CA MET A 63 -15.17 -2.75 30.37
C MET A 63 -16.69 -2.95 30.35
N SER A 64 -17.24 -3.54 31.41
CA SER A 64 -18.69 -3.77 31.48
C SER A 64 -19.45 -2.47 31.76
N PRO A 65 -20.74 -2.35 31.36
CA PRO A 65 -21.57 -1.20 31.73
C PRO A 65 -21.65 -0.97 33.24
N GLU A 66 -21.58 -2.04 34.05
CA GLU A 66 -21.56 -1.95 35.51
C GLU A 66 -20.25 -1.33 36.02
N GLU A 67 -19.10 -1.76 35.48
CA GLU A 67 -17.79 -1.16 35.82
C GLU A 67 -17.72 0.31 35.39
N ILE A 68 -18.30 0.66 34.24
CA ILE A 68 -18.36 2.05 33.74
C ILE A 68 -19.27 2.89 34.64
N ASN A 69 -20.43 2.36 35.05
CA ASN A 69 -21.37 3.04 35.95
C ASN A 69 -20.74 3.36 37.32
N ASP A 70 -20.13 2.36 37.96
CA ASP A 70 -19.46 2.51 39.26
C ASP A 70 -18.30 3.53 39.18
N LEU A 71 -17.51 3.45 38.12
CA LEU A 71 -16.34 4.31 37.90
C LEU A 71 -16.72 5.76 37.57
N MET A 72 -17.77 5.97 36.79
CA MET A 72 -18.32 7.29 36.46
C MET A 72 -19.25 7.86 37.55
N GLY A 73 -19.57 7.09 38.58
CA GLY A 73 -20.43 7.50 39.70
C GLY A 73 -21.90 7.71 39.32
N VAL A 74 -22.37 7.09 38.24
CA VAL A 74 -23.75 7.25 37.70
C VAL A 74 -24.46 5.90 37.59
N LYS A 75 -25.78 5.89 37.79
CA LYS A 75 -26.60 4.67 37.76
C LYS A 75 -26.76 4.04 36.37
N SER A 76 -26.51 4.82 35.33
CA SER A 76 -26.68 4.45 33.92
C SER A 76 -25.90 5.45 33.05
N PHE A 77 -24.72 5.07 32.61
CA PHE A 77 -23.93 5.81 31.62
C PHE A 77 -24.31 5.33 30.21
N GLU A 78 -25.20 6.06 29.57
CA GLU A 78 -25.56 5.82 28.17
C GLU A 78 -24.46 6.39 27.26
N ILE A 79 -23.70 5.48 26.65
CA ILE A 79 -22.87 5.79 25.48
C ILE A 79 -23.85 6.11 24.34
N GLY A 80 -23.94 7.40 23.95
CA GLY A 80 -24.81 7.82 22.86
C GLY A 80 -24.46 7.12 21.54
N GLU A 81 -25.46 6.84 20.71
CA GLU A 81 -25.36 5.95 19.53
C GLU A 81 -24.30 6.38 18.50
N ASP A 82 -23.97 7.67 18.44
CA ASP A 82 -22.89 8.25 17.59
C ASP A 82 -21.45 8.00 18.11
N ALA A 83 -21.27 7.42 19.30
CA ALA A 83 -19.97 7.34 19.96
C ALA A 83 -19.03 6.33 19.32
N SER A 84 -18.00 6.83 18.63
CA SER A 84 -17.00 6.02 17.94
C SER A 84 -15.88 5.43 18.83
N TYR A 85 -16.13 5.24 20.13
CA TYR A 85 -15.15 4.75 21.10
C TYR A 85 -15.76 3.79 22.15
N GLU A 86 -14.92 2.89 22.64
CA GLU A 86 -15.22 1.90 23.68
C GLU A 86 -14.32 2.15 24.89
N PHE A 87 -14.73 1.76 26.09
CA PHE A 87 -13.84 1.78 27.27
C PHE A 87 -13.07 0.47 27.36
N LEU A 88 -11.75 0.56 27.23
CA LEU A 88 -10.85 -0.60 27.21
C LEU A 88 -9.97 -0.62 28.45
N ARG A 89 -9.84 -1.79 29.07
CA ARG A 89 -8.81 -2.08 30.08
C ARG A 89 -7.67 -2.83 29.42
N LEU A 90 -6.46 -2.30 29.53
CA LEU A 90 -5.21 -2.91 29.06
C LEU A 90 -4.36 -3.27 30.27
N THR A 91 -4.12 -4.56 30.47
CA THR A 91 -3.13 -5.07 31.44
C THR A 91 -1.94 -5.67 30.69
N VAL A 92 -0.73 -5.21 31.00
CA VAL A 92 0.52 -5.81 30.51
C VAL A 92 1.38 -6.25 31.69
N ARG A 93 1.85 -7.50 31.65
CA ARG A 93 2.69 -8.07 32.70
C ARG A 93 3.94 -8.74 32.13
N ASP A 94 5.08 -8.41 32.73
CA ASP A 94 6.40 -8.96 32.43
C ASP A 94 6.90 -9.94 33.50
N ASN A 95 7.90 -10.76 33.13
CA ASN A 95 8.69 -11.60 34.03
C ASN A 95 10.10 -11.00 34.33
N GLY A 96 10.28 -9.70 34.11
CA GLY A 96 11.57 -9.02 34.09
C GLY A 96 12.10 -8.59 35.45
N ILE A 97 12.98 -7.58 35.45
CA ILE A 97 13.65 -7.10 36.67
C ILE A 97 12.72 -6.47 37.71
N GLY A 98 11.54 -5.98 37.30
CA GLY A 98 10.66 -5.16 38.16
C GLY A 98 11.31 -3.86 38.67
N ILE A 99 10.49 -2.94 39.15
CA ILE A 99 10.90 -1.60 39.57
C ILE A 99 10.93 -1.49 41.11
N LYS A 100 11.94 -0.84 41.69
CA LYS A 100 12.02 -0.62 43.14
C LYS A 100 10.87 0.26 43.62
N HIS A 101 10.45 0.06 44.86
CA HIS A 101 9.33 0.80 45.47
C HIS A 101 9.46 2.33 45.33
N GLU A 102 10.61 2.89 45.71
CA GLU A 102 10.89 4.33 45.66
C GLU A 102 10.98 4.89 44.22
N ASP A 103 11.36 4.07 43.23
CA ASP A 103 11.56 4.51 41.85
C ASP A 103 10.22 4.62 41.06
N ILE A 104 9.16 3.92 41.49
CA ILE A 104 7.89 3.80 40.75
C ILE A 104 7.22 5.16 40.47
N PRO A 105 6.99 6.04 41.46
CA PRO A 105 6.31 7.32 41.21
C PRO A 105 7.09 8.21 40.24
N GLN A 106 8.41 8.29 40.39
CA GLN A 106 9.28 9.08 39.52
C GLN A 106 9.43 8.48 38.10
N LEU A 107 9.22 7.16 37.94
CA LEU A 107 9.29 6.48 36.63
C LEU A 107 7.95 6.42 35.87
N PHE A 108 6.80 6.65 36.50
CA PHE A 108 5.49 6.68 35.83
C PHE A 108 4.76 8.03 35.94
N GLY A 109 4.86 8.73 37.05
CA GLY A 109 4.18 10.01 37.29
C GLY A 109 4.98 11.26 36.88
N ARG A 110 6.10 11.12 36.14
CA ARG A 110 6.89 12.27 35.67
C ARG A 110 7.34 12.14 34.21
N VAL A 111 6.96 13.12 33.41
CA VAL A 111 7.27 13.20 31.97
C VAL A 111 8.75 13.55 31.75
N LEU A 112 9.32 13.05 30.65
CA LEU A 112 10.76 13.10 30.31
C LEU A 112 11.71 12.49 31.36
N THR A 113 11.22 11.56 32.19
CA THR A 113 12.05 10.82 33.18
C THR A 113 12.17 9.35 32.81
N GLY A 114 13.38 8.77 32.90
CA GLY A 114 13.63 7.36 32.58
C GLY A 114 15.09 6.94 32.76
N SER A 115 15.36 5.64 32.60
CA SER A 115 16.68 5.01 32.77
C SER A 115 17.42 4.69 31.45
N ASN A 116 16.85 5.12 30.31
CA ASN A 116 17.37 4.85 28.96
C ASN A 116 18.17 6.01 28.35
N PHE A 117 18.57 7.02 29.14
CA PHE A 117 19.54 8.03 28.69
C PHE A 117 20.94 7.42 28.50
N GLY A 118 21.77 8.06 27.69
CA GLY A 118 23.07 7.55 27.23
C GLY A 118 23.09 7.23 25.71
N GLU A 119 24.26 7.20 25.09
CA GLU A 119 24.41 6.74 23.69
C GLU A 119 24.53 5.21 23.64
N ARG A 120 23.36 4.55 23.63
CA ARG A 120 23.20 3.11 23.42
C ARG A 120 21.89 2.83 22.69
N GLN A 121 21.78 1.66 22.05
CA GLN A 121 20.48 1.21 21.56
C GLN A 121 19.48 1.07 22.72
N SER A 122 18.27 1.59 22.49
CA SER A 122 17.07 1.31 23.29
C SER A 122 15.85 1.32 22.38
N ARG A 123 14.73 0.73 22.85
CA ARG A 123 13.44 0.84 22.17
C ARG A 123 12.83 2.23 22.39
N GLY A 124 12.67 2.62 23.67
CA GLY A 124 12.26 3.97 24.07
C GLY A 124 13.44 4.85 24.52
N ARG A 125 13.73 5.94 23.79
CA ARG A 125 14.83 6.88 24.11
C ARG A 125 14.45 8.05 25.04
N PHE A 126 13.21 8.57 24.95
CA PHE A 126 12.80 9.80 25.66
C PHE A 126 12.15 9.59 27.05
N GLY A 127 11.96 8.34 27.49
CA GLY A 127 11.23 8.02 28.73
C GLY A 127 9.73 8.38 28.71
N LEU A 128 9.18 8.71 27.54
CA LEU A 128 7.85 9.31 27.37
C LEU A 128 6.69 8.29 27.31
N GLY A 129 6.89 7.12 26.69
CA GLY A 129 5.86 6.14 26.33
C GLY A 129 4.73 5.91 27.35
N ALA A 130 5.03 5.19 28.43
CA ALA A 130 4.03 4.86 29.46
C ALA A 130 3.37 6.09 30.13
N LYS A 131 4.04 7.26 30.14
CA LYS A 131 3.43 8.50 30.65
C LYS A 131 2.35 9.01 29.70
N MET A 132 2.50 8.82 28.39
CA MET A 132 1.48 9.21 27.43
C MET A 132 0.25 8.31 27.50
N VAL A 133 0.43 7.01 27.81
CA VAL A 133 -0.69 6.11 28.10
C VAL A 133 -1.47 6.61 29.32
N LEU A 134 -0.78 7.01 30.39
CA LEU A 134 -1.39 7.58 31.59
C LEU A 134 -2.06 8.96 31.32
N ILE A 135 -1.39 9.90 30.65
CA ILE A 135 -1.97 11.20 30.26
C ILE A 135 -3.21 11.02 29.37
N TYR A 136 -3.17 10.04 28.45
CA TYR A 136 -4.31 9.71 27.61
C TYR A 136 -5.49 9.19 28.45
N SER A 137 -5.26 8.16 29.27
CA SER A 137 -6.22 7.63 30.25
C SER A 137 -6.84 8.73 31.13
N GLN A 138 -5.99 9.54 31.78
CA GLN A 138 -6.38 10.68 32.62
C GLN A 138 -7.33 11.66 31.93
N SER A 139 -7.15 11.85 30.61
CA SER A 139 -7.95 12.76 29.79
C SER A 139 -9.17 12.12 29.11
N THR A 140 -9.35 10.80 29.22
CA THR A 140 -10.48 10.07 28.62
C THR A 140 -11.46 9.50 29.63
N ILE A 141 -10.98 8.91 30.73
CA ILE A 141 -11.81 8.35 31.81
C ILE A 141 -11.37 8.83 33.20
N HIS A 142 -10.19 9.43 33.33
CA HIS A 142 -9.65 9.89 34.62
C HIS A 142 -9.40 8.74 35.63
N VAL A 143 -8.80 7.64 35.16
CA VAL A 143 -8.49 6.45 35.95
C VAL A 143 -6.97 6.40 36.26
N PRO A 144 -6.55 6.09 37.49
CA PRO A 144 -5.13 6.02 37.82
C PRO A 144 -4.45 4.80 37.18
N PHE A 145 -3.14 4.90 36.95
CA PHE A 145 -2.31 3.76 36.56
C PHE A 145 -2.19 2.81 37.75
N GLU A 146 -2.69 1.57 37.63
CA GLU A 146 -2.46 0.53 38.63
C GLU A 146 -1.15 -0.20 38.30
N ILE A 147 -0.18 -0.17 39.21
CA ILE A 147 1.18 -0.69 39.02
C ILE A 147 1.49 -1.68 40.14
N LYS A 148 1.63 -2.96 39.81
CA LYS A 148 2.12 -4.01 40.73
C LYS A 148 3.52 -4.44 40.31
N SER A 149 4.52 -4.18 41.15
CA SER A 149 5.93 -4.47 40.86
C SER A 149 6.57 -5.37 41.92
N ARG A 150 7.23 -6.45 41.48
CA ARG A 150 8.06 -7.30 42.35
C ARG A 150 9.50 -7.34 41.83
N HIS A 151 10.30 -6.40 42.31
CA HIS A 151 11.70 -6.22 41.93
C HIS A 151 12.57 -7.48 42.18
N ALA A 152 13.38 -7.84 41.19
CA ALA A 152 14.42 -8.88 41.25
C ALA A 152 15.72 -8.28 41.82
N ILE A 153 16.20 -8.85 42.93
CA ILE A 153 17.47 -8.49 43.57
C ILE A 153 18.63 -9.26 42.90
N SER A 154 18.36 -10.46 42.39
CA SER A 154 19.24 -11.24 41.51
C SER A 154 18.42 -12.26 40.70
N LYS A 155 19.05 -12.94 39.73
CA LYS A 155 18.41 -14.02 38.94
C LYS A 155 17.82 -15.20 39.75
N LYS A 156 18.06 -15.26 41.08
CA LYS A 156 17.51 -16.28 41.98
C LYS A 156 16.78 -15.70 43.21
N LYS A 157 16.61 -14.38 43.31
CA LYS A 157 16.06 -13.74 44.52
C LYS A 157 15.26 -12.48 44.18
N SER A 158 13.97 -12.50 44.47
CA SER A 158 13.07 -11.35 44.35
C SER A 158 12.80 -10.68 45.70
N ALA A 159 12.20 -9.49 45.69
CA ALA A 159 11.70 -8.82 46.88
C ALA A 159 10.71 -9.69 47.68
N SER A 160 10.68 -9.46 49.00
CA SER A 160 9.79 -10.13 49.96
C SER A 160 8.36 -9.54 49.99
N TYR A 161 8.09 -8.54 49.15
CA TYR A 161 6.78 -7.94 48.94
C TYR A 161 6.62 -7.57 47.44
N THR A 162 5.39 -7.31 47.02
CA THR A 162 5.06 -6.61 45.78
C THR A 162 4.72 -5.17 46.13
N SER A 163 5.37 -4.19 45.49
CA SER A 163 4.92 -2.79 45.52
C SER A 163 3.62 -2.69 44.75
N HIS A 164 2.60 -2.06 45.33
CA HIS A 164 1.38 -1.71 44.63
C HIS A 164 1.19 -0.19 44.71
N TYR A 165 0.95 0.43 43.56
CA TYR A 165 0.68 1.86 43.42
C TYR A 165 -0.52 2.08 42.52
N GLU A 166 -1.37 3.04 42.90
CA GLU A 166 -2.33 3.69 42.00
C GLU A 166 -1.91 5.16 41.92
N LEU A 167 -1.61 5.67 40.72
CA LEU A 167 -1.11 7.03 40.57
C LEU A 167 -1.57 7.76 39.29
N PHE A 168 -1.49 9.08 39.37
CA PHE A 168 -1.77 10.07 38.34
C PHE A 168 -0.51 10.91 38.06
N ILE A 169 -0.55 11.70 36.98
CA ILE A 169 0.39 12.80 36.73
C ILE A 169 -0.33 14.11 37.01
N ASP A 170 0.23 14.97 37.87
CA ASP A 170 -0.10 16.39 37.89
C ASP A 170 0.42 17.01 36.58
N ILE A 171 -0.51 17.36 35.69
CA ILE A 171 -0.23 17.92 34.37
C ILE A 171 0.41 19.32 34.48
N THR A 172 0.13 20.06 35.55
CA THR A 172 0.62 21.43 35.77
C THR A 172 2.02 21.46 36.39
N GLU A 173 2.28 20.66 37.43
CA GLU A 173 3.61 20.58 38.08
C GLU A 173 4.57 19.58 37.40
N ASN A 174 4.06 18.67 36.55
CA ASN A 174 4.79 17.50 36.04
C ASN A 174 5.37 16.65 37.18
N ALA A 175 4.49 16.22 38.08
CA ALA A 175 4.81 15.49 39.31
C ALA A 175 3.87 14.28 39.53
N PRO A 176 4.32 13.23 40.24
CA PRO A 176 3.47 12.09 40.56
C PRO A 176 2.45 12.43 41.65
N GLU A 177 1.17 12.29 41.32
CA GLU A 177 0.07 12.30 42.29
C GLU A 177 -0.26 10.85 42.68
N ILE A 178 -0.07 10.50 43.96
CA ILE A 178 -0.23 9.11 44.44
C ILE A 178 -1.58 8.96 45.14
N VAL A 179 -2.46 8.15 44.57
CA VAL A 179 -3.78 7.81 45.15
C VAL A 179 -3.61 6.73 46.22
N THR A 180 -2.95 5.63 45.86
CA THR A 180 -2.74 4.47 46.74
C THR A 180 -1.28 4.03 46.71
N VAL A 181 -0.73 3.67 47.87
CA VAL A 181 0.60 3.04 48.00
C VAL A 181 0.57 1.89 49.01
N ASN A 182 0.98 0.71 48.56
CA ASN A 182 0.86 -0.54 49.33
C ASN A 182 2.08 -1.47 49.14
N LYS A 183 2.32 -2.35 50.12
CA LYS A 183 3.37 -3.40 50.07
C LYS A 183 2.75 -4.78 50.32
N LEU A 184 2.23 -5.37 49.25
CA LEU A 184 1.49 -6.64 49.27
C LEU A 184 2.40 -7.83 49.59
N LYS A 185 1.89 -8.79 50.36
CA LYS A 185 2.59 -10.00 50.83
C LYS A 185 1.65 -11.21 50.84
N GLY A 186 2.21 -12.42 50.88
CA GLY A 186 1.43 -13.65 50.97
C GLY A 186 0.58 -13.88 49.72
N LYS A 187 -0.70 -14.28 49.87
CA LYS A 187 -1.59 -14.58 48.73
C LYS A 187 -1.79 -13.41 47.74
N LYS A 188 -1.61 -12.14 48.18
CA LYS A 188 -1.71 -10.95 47.32
C LYS A 188 -0.38 -10.53 46.65
N GLN A 189 0.66 -11.35 46.75
CA GLN A 189 1.97 -11.07 46.15
C GLN A 189 2.09 -11.70 44.77
N LEU A 190 2.74 -11.02 43.82
CA LEU A 190 3.08 -11.60 42.51
C LEU A 190 3.96 -12.84 42.73
N LYS A 191 3.60 -13.98 42.10
CA LYS A 191 4.31 -15.27 42.24
C LYS A 191 5.78 -15.13 41.81
N THR A 192 6.00 -14.55 40.64
CA THR A 192 7.30 -14.27 39.99
C THR A 192 7.81 -12.86 40.31
N HIS A 193 9.04 -12.53 39.89
CA HIS A 193 9.45 -11.13 39.72
C HIS A 193 8.88 -10.55 38.42
N GLY A 194 8.92 -9.23 38.31
CA GLY A 194 8.46 -8.47 37.14
C GLY A 194 7.58 -7.28 37.50
N THR A 195 6.97 -6.69 36.49
CA THR A 195 5.99 -5.59 36.59
C THR A 195 4.67 -6.02 35.95
N GLU A 196 3.56 -5.56 36.52
CA GLU A 196 2.21 -5.65 35.99
C GLU A 196 1.65 -4.22 36.02
N VAL A 197 1.19 -3.73 34.87
CA VAL A 197 0.66 -2.38 34.67
C VAL A 197 -0.73 -2.52 34.05
N SER A 198 -1.74 -1.97 34.71
CA SER A 198 -3.13 -1.93 34.24
C SER A 198 -3.59 -0.48 34.09
N VAL A 199 -4.36 -0.23 33.02
CA VAL A 199 -4.91 1.08 32.68
C VAL A 199 -6.23 0.95 31.93
N CYS A 200 -7.18 1.83 32.26
CA CYS A 200 -8.42 2.00 31.49
C CYS A 200 -8.34 3.26 30.62
N PHE A 201 -8.71 3.19 29.34
CA PHE A 201 -8.78 4.37 28.44
C PHE A 201 -9.88 4.21 27.38
N ALA A 202 -10.36 5.32 26.82
CA ALA A 202 -11.27 5.29 25.68
C ALA A 202 -10.51 4.96 24.39
N GLY A 203 -10.92 3.93 23.65
CA GLY A 203 -10.22 3.41 22.47
C GLY A 203 -11.15 2.89 21.38
N THR A 204 -10.64 2.07 20.44
CA THR A 204 -11.49 1.30 19.52
C THR A 204 -10.87 -0.06 19.21
N TRP A 205 -11.29 -1.12 19.89
CA TRP A 205 -10.81 -2.48 19.70
C TRP A 205 -11.10 -3.00 18.29
N GLY A 206 -12.36 -2.95 17.83
CA GLY A 206 -12.76 -3.55 16.55
C GLY A 206 -11.97 -3.05 15.31
N ARG A 207 -11.40 -1.83 15.39
CA ARG A 207 -10.48 -1.26 14.39
C ARG A 207 -9.00 -1.48 14.73
N ALA A 208 -8.63 -1.49 16.02
CA ALA A 208 -7.24 -1.63 16.47
C ALA A 208 -6.73 -3.07 16.36
N ARG A 209 -7.62 -4.07 16.53
CA ARG A 209 -7.28 -5.50 16.61
C ARG A 209 -6.36 -5.99 15.50
N ARG A 210 -6.61 -5.58 14.24
CA ARG A 210 -5.75 -5.94 13.10
C ARG A 210 -4.30 -5.47 13.29
N TYR A 211 -4.09 -4.25 13.76
CA TYR A 211 -2.74 -3.71 14.01
C TYR A 211 -2.08 -4.35 15.23
N ILE A 212 -2.87 -4.82 16.19
CA ILE A 212 -2.38 -5.49 17.40
C ILE A 212 -1.96 -6.93 17.07
N TYR A 213 -2.78 -7.70 16.35
CA TYR A 213 -2.39 -9.02 15.84
C TYR A 213 -1.18 -8.97 14.90
N GLU A 214 -1.15 -8.03 13.96
CA GLU A 214 0.00 -7.85 13.05
C GLU A 214 1.27 -7.40 13.83
N TYR A 215 1.12 -6.60 14.90
CA TYR A 215 2.23 -6.28 15.79
C TYR A 215 2.78 -7.52 16.49
N PHE A 216 1.94 -8.38 17.07
CA PHE A 216 2.43 -9.60 17.74
C PHE A 216 3.02 -10.63 16.76
N LYS A 217 2.42 -10.80 15.57
CA LYS A 217 2.99 -11.57 14.44
C LYS A 217 4.39 -11.08 14.08
N GLN A 218 4.59 -9.77 13.93
CA GLN A 218 5.91 -9.19 13.64
C GLN A 218 6.86 -9.18 14.86
N MET A 219 6.34 -9.11 16.08
CA MET A 219 7.14 -9.26 17.31
C MET A 219 7.73 -10.67 17.43
N ALA A 220 6.99 -11.73 17.07
CA ALA A 220 7.53 -13.09 17.06
C ALA A 220 8.76 -13.21 16.13
N VAL A 221 8.75 -12.56 14.96
CA VAL A 221 9.89 -12.56 14.02
C VAL A 221 11.12 -11.85 14.57
N ILE A 222 10.96 -10.72 15.28
CA ILE A 222 12.07 -9.85 15.75
C ILE A 222 12.49 -10.11 17.21
N THR A 223 11.68 -10.83 17.98
CA THR A 223 12.03 -11.36 19.31
C THR A 223 11.62 -12.83 19.44
N PRO A 224 12.22 -13.76 18.65
CA PRO A 224 11.94 -15.21 18.71
C PRO A 224 12.36 -15.89 20.03
N TYR A 225 12.92 -15.12 20.96
CA TYR A 225 13.31 -15.52 22.31
C TYR A 225 12.31 -15.07 23.39
N ALA A 226 11.22 -14.40 23.00
CA ALA A 226 10.14 -13.97 23.88
C ALA A 226 8.90 -14.84 23.67
N THR A 227 8.21 -15.16 24.77
CA THR A 227 6.86 -15.76 24.74
C THR A 227 5.84 -14.65 24.96
N PHE A 228 4.82 -14.58 24.11
CA PHE A 228 3.68 -13.66 24.27
C PHE A 228 2.39 -14.45 24.49
N HIS A 229 1.62 -14.07 25.50
CA HIS A 229 0.25 -14.55 25.71
C HIS A 229 -0.70 -13.37 25.55
N LEU A 230 -1.54 -13.39 24.51
CA LEU A 230 -2.47 -12.32 24.18
C LEU A 230 -3.92 -12.78 24.42
N THR A 231 -4.54 -12.30 25.49
CA THR A 231 -6.00 -12.41 25.71
C THR A 231 -6.67 -11.16 25.15
N THR A 232 -7.76 -11.32 24.41
CA THR A 232 -8.46 -10.22 23.74
C THR A 232 -9.96 -10.22 24.07
N PRO A 233 -10.71 -9.15 23.72
CA PRO A 233 -12.16 -9.14 23.81
C PRO A 233 -12.88 -10.03 22.79
N ASP A 234 -12.19 -10.48 21.72
CA ASP A 234 -12.78 -11.33 20.69
C ASP A 234 -12.83 -12.80 21.13
N ASP A 235 -11.74 -13.29 21.72
CA ASP A 235 -11.53 -14.70 22.08
C ASP A 235 -11.08 -14.85 23.55
N PRO A 236 -11.74 -15.70 24.36
CA PRO A 236 -11.37 -15.93 25.76
C PRO A 236 -10.12 -16.80 25.93
N GLU A 237 -9.76 -17.59 24.91
CA GLU A 237 -8.51 -18.35 24.91
C GLU A 237 -7.34 -17.44 24.50
N PRO A 238 -6.20 -17.47 25.22
CA PRO A 238 -5.06 -16.62 24.90
C PRO A 238 -4.37 -17.10 23.63
N LEU A 239 -4.20 -16.21 22.64
CA LEU A 239 -3.29 -16.45 21.52
C LEU A 239 -1.86 -16.49 22.06
N ILE A 240 -1.20 -17.65 21.94
CA ILE A 240 0.18 -17.84 22.40
C ILE A 240 1.13 -17.81 21.21
N HIS A 241 2.09 -16.89 21.24
CA HIS A 241 3.30 -16.98 20.43
C HIS A 241 4.42 -17.52 21.33
N GLU A 242 4.79 -18.78 21.13
CA GLU A 242 5.91 -19.40 21.85
C GLU A 242 7.28 -18.92 21.34
N ARG A 243 8.32 -19.16 22.13
CA ARG A 243 9.70 -18.81 21.75
C ARG A 243 10.32 -19.97 20.97
N THR A 244 11.04 -19.66 19.91
CA THR A 244 11.79 -20.65 19.11
C THR A 244 13.29 -20.65 19.38
N VAL A 245 13.81 -19.65 20.12
CA VAL A 245 15.25 -19.47 20.37
C VAL A 245 15.54 -19.04 21.81
N ASP A 246 16.21 -19.86 22.63
CA ASP A 246 16.60 -19.48 24.01
C ASP A 246 17.83 -18.53 24.10
N ILE A 247 18.30 -17.99 22.98
CA ILE A 247 19.50 -17.14 22.89
C ILE A 247 19.11 -15.66 22.81
N ILE A 248 19.14 -14.98 23.95
CA ILE A 248 18.94 -13.53 24.06
C ILE A 248 20.15 -12.79 23.44
N PRO A 249 19.94 -11.73 22.64
CA PRO A 249 21.00 -10.84 22.16
C PRO A 249 21.90 -10.25 23.26
N PRO A 250 23.18 -9.92 22.96
CA PRO A 250 24.05 -9.24 23.91
C PRO A 250 23.52 -7.85 24.25
N LEU A 251 23.60 -7.46 25.52
CA LEU A 251 23.11 -6.15 25.97
C LEU A 251 23.98 -5.00 25.43
N ALA A 252 23.31 -3.98 24.90
CA ALA A 252 23.94 -2.74 24.44
C ALA A 252 24.58 -1.98 25.62
N GLN A 253 25.89 -1.73 25.52
CA GLN A 253 26.66 -0.99 26.52
C GLN A 253 26.52 0.51 26.29
N GLU A 254 26.62 1.30 27.35
CA GLU A 254 26.72 2.77 27.25
C GLU A 254 28.16 3.17 26.89
N VAL A 255 28.31 4.07 25.92
CA VAL A 255 29.61 4.52 25.41
C VAL A 255 29.64 6.05 25.28
N SER A 256 30.84 6.62 25.29
CA SER A 256 31.06 8.06 25.09
C SER A 256 30.58 8.53 23.69
N LEU A 257 30.42 9.83 23.50
CA LEU A 257 29.98 10.40 22.22
C LEU A 257 31.01 10.20 21.10
N HIS A 258 30.58 10.24 19.84
CA HIS A 258 31.50 10.20 18.70
C HIS A 258 31.69 11.61 18.11
N PRO A 259 32.93 12.06 17.82
CA PRO A 259 33.22 13.42 17.34
C PRO A 259 32.37 13.87 16.14
N MET A 260 32.29 13.02 15.09
CA MET A 260 31.51 13.29 13.86
C MET A 260 30.00 13.55 14.08
N GLY A 261 29.45 13.25 15.26
CA GLY A 261 28.02 13.39 15.59
C GLY A 261 27.74 14.33 16.75
N THR A 262 28.72 15.10 17.20
CA THR A 262 28.61 15.93 18.40
C THR A 262 28.17 17.37 18.06
N ASP A 263 26.95 17.72 18.45
CA ASP A 263 26.42 19.09 18.39
C ASP A 263 27.09 20.02 19.42
N ILE A 264 27.07 21.35 19.18
CA ILE A 264 27.59 22.36 20.11
C ILE A 264 26.96 22.22 21.51
N ASN A 265 25.68 21.86 21.59
CA ASN A 265 24.97 21.70 22.86
C ASN A 265 25.38 20.41 23.59
N GLN A 266 25.69 19.33 22.87
CA GLN A 266 26.25 18.11 23.45
C GLN A 266 27.67 18.35 23.95
N LEU A 267 28.51 19.02 23.15
CA LEU A 267 29.85 19.44 23.55
C LEU A 267 29.83 20.32 24.81
N LYS A 268 28.93 21.32 24.89
CA LYS A 268 28.72 22.12 26.11
C LYS A 268 28.26 21.26 27.30
N SER A 269 27.40 20.26 27.08
CA SER A 269 26.95 19.35 28.13
C SER A 269 28.08 18.46 28.65
N GLU A 270 28.95 17.95 27.78
CA GLU A 270 30.12 17.15 28.19
C GLU A 270 31.20 18.00 28.87
N ILE A 271 31.42 19.23 28.41
CA ILE A 271 32.27 20.19 29.14
C ILE A 271 31.70 20.44 30.54
N SER A 272 30.40 20.70 30.69
CA SER A 272 29.78 20.91 32.02
C SER A 272 29.85 19.68 32.95
N ARG A 273 30.10 18.49 32.40
CA ARG A 273 30.29 17.23 33.13
C ARG A 273 31.76 16.92 33.41
N THR A 274 32.71 17.52 32.68
CA THR A 274 34.11 17.08 32.72
C THR A 274 34.87 17.61 33.94
N THR A 275 35.67 16.72 34.51
CA THR A 275 36.71 17.03 35.51
C THR A 275 38.10 17.21 34.87
N CYS A 276 38.23 17.01 33.55
CA CYS A 276 39.48 17.21 32.82
C CYS A 276 39.96 18.67 32.87
N ARG A 277 41.27 18.86 33.04
CA ARG A 277 41.94 20.18 33.06
C ARG A 277 42.58 20.58 31.74
N ASN A 278 42.81 19.63 30.83
CA ASN A 278 43.49 19.84 29.56
C ASN A 278 42.59 19.32 28.42
N MET A 279 42.63 19.97 27.26
CA MET A 279 41.84 19.58 26.10
C MET A 279 42.22 18.21 25.52
N ASN A 280 43.51 17.81 25.59
CA ASN A 280 43.93 16.50 25.09
C ASN A 280 43.31 15.34 25.90
N THR A 281 43.31 15.42 27.24
CA THR A 281 42.68 14.40 28.09
C THR A 281 41.16 14.40 27.92
N PHE A 282 40.53 15.58 27.86
CA PHE A 282 39.09 15.71 27.62
C PHE A 282 38.65 15.03 26.31
N LEU A 283 39.38 15.27 25.22
CA LEU A 283 39.07 14.65 23.92
C LEU A 283 39.25 13.13 23.92
N LYS A 284 40.16 12.58 24.74
CA LYS A 284 40.39 11.13 24.85
C LYS A 284 39.38 10.40 25.76
N GLU A 285 38.87 11.07 26.80
CA GLU A 285 37.97 10.46 27.79
C GLU A 285 36.48 10.60 27.39
N HIS A 286 36.08 11.78 26.92
CA HIS A 286 34.67 12.05 26.57
C HIS A 286 34.28 11.63 25.15
N PHE A 287 35.22 11.19 24.29
CA PHE A 287 34.93 10.83 22.92
C PHE A 287 35.51 9.48 22.47
N GLN A 288 34.67 8.70 21.79
CA GLN A 288 35.06 7.43 21.17
C GLN A 288 36.12 7.63 20.08
N ARG A 289 37.02 6.63 19.96
CA ARG A 289 38.04 6.51 18.90
C ARG A 289 39.05 7.67 18.84
N VAL A 290 39.17 8.47 19.90
CA VAL A 290 40.21 9.49 20.03
C VAL A 290 41.38 8.93 20.86
N GLY A 291 42.55 8.87 20.24
CA GLY A 291 43.85 8.69 20.92
C GLY A 291 44.68 9.97 20.77
N ASP A 292 45.87 10.02 21.34
CA ASP A 292 46.71 11.22 21.42
C ASP A 292 46.91 11.89 20.05
N LYS A 293 47.35 11.13 19.05
CA LYS A 293 47.57 11.64 17.67
C LYS A 293 46.31 12.20 17.00
N THR A 294 45.12 11.70 17.33
CA THR A 294 43.86 12.23 16.79
C THR A 294 43.35 13.42 17.60
N ALA A 295 43.60 13.47 18.92
CA ALA A 295 43.34 14.66 19.73
C ALA A 295 44.24 15.84 19.28
N GLU A 296 45.54 15.60 19.12
CA GLU A 296 46.52 16.55 18.58
C GLU A 296 46.06 17.11 17.23
N ALA A 297 45.78 16.25 16.24
CA ALA A 297 45.32 16.68 14.92
C ALA A 297 43.99 17.46 14.94
N VAL A 298 43.07 17.14 15.87
CA VAL A 298 41.82 17.88 16.07
C VAL A 298 42.07 19.28 16.65
N LEU A 299 43.00 19.39 17.59
CA LEU A 299 43.35 20.64 18.26
C LEU A 299 44.17 21.57 17.37
N GLU A 300 45.08 21.02 16.57
CA GLU A 300 45.76 21.73 15.48
C GLU A 300 44.74 22.27 14.46
N ALA A 301 43.84 21.42 13.94
CA ALA A 301 42.83 21.83 12.97
C ALA A 301 41.86 22.88 13.52
N ALA A 302 41.47 22.78 14.80
CA ALA A 302 40.64 23.78 15.47
C ALA A 302 41.42 25.06 15.86
N ASN A 303 42.75 25.04 15.85
CA ASN A 303 43.65 26.05 16.42
C ASN A 303 43.31 26.36 17.90
N ILE A 304 43.41 25.32 18.73
CA ILE A 304 43.18 25.34 20.19
C ILE A 304 44.39 24.69 20.88
N SER A 305 44.90 25.29 21.96
CA SER A 305 46.02 24.70 22.73
C SER A 305 45.59 23.43 23.49
N ALA A 306 46.43 22.40 23.44
CA ALA A 306 46.19 21.11 24.11
C ALA A 306 46.10 21.22 25.64
N ASP A 307 46.79 22.19 26.23
CA ASP A 307 46.81 22.45 27.68
C ASP A 307 45.73 23.45 28.13
N LYS A 308 44.86 23.92 27.22
CA LYS A 308 43.73 24.76 27.60
C LYS A 308 42.70 23.94 28.38
N SER A 309 42.05 24.56 29.36
CA SER A 309 40.89 24.01 30.06
C SER A 309 39.68 23.89 29.12
N PRO A 310 38.93 22.76 29.14
CA PRO A 310 37.67 22.64 28.42
C PRO A 310 36.61 23.67 28.85
N HIS A 311 36.64 24.08 30.12
CA HIS A 311 35.72 25.08 30.69
C HIS A 311 36.01 26.51 30.20
N ASP A 312 37.23 26.79 29.75
CA ASP A 312 37.66 28.13 29.29
C ASP A 312 37.45 28.33 27.76
N LEU A 313 36.68 27.45 27.10
CA LEU A 313 36.41 27.50 25.67
C LEU A 313 35.34 28.55 25.31
N ASN A 314 35.76 29.55 24.54
CA ASN A 314 34.87 30.55 23.93
C ASN A 314 34.00 29.91 22.85
N GLU A 315 32.84 30.50 22.55
CA GLU A 315 31.94 29.97 21.52
C GLU A 315 32.57 29.85 20.12
N MET A 316 33.51 30.75 19.79
CA MET A 316 34.26 30.69 18.53
C MET A 316 35.30 29.54 18.51
N GLU A 317 35.72 29.05 19.67
CA GLU A 317 36.55 27.84 19.79
C GLU A 317 35.68 26.59 19.73
N LEU A 318 34.52 26.57 20.40
CA LEU A 318 33.54 25.48 20.30
C LEU A 318 33.08 25.24 18.84
N ARG A 319 32.78 26.33 18.11
CA ARG A 319 32.42 26.25 16.68
C ARG A 319 33.58 25.74 15.81
N ARG A 320 34.83 26.14 16.11
CA ARG A 320 36.02 25.61 15.41
C ARG A 320 36.27 24.13 15.73
N LEU A 321 36.13 23.72 16.99
CA LEU A 321 36.35 22.32 17.40
C LEU A 321 35.44 21.35 16.64
N ILE A 322 34.19 21.75 16.36
CA ILE A 322 33.25 20.92 15.59
C ILE A 322 33.46 21.06 14.07
N HIS A 323 33.47 22.28 13.51
CA HIS A 323 33.49 22.47 12.05
C HIS A 323 34.89 22.34 11.41
N GLU A 324 35.95 22.66 12.14
CA GLU A 324 37.33 22.49 11.68
C GLU A 324 37.93 21.19 12.22
N GLY A 325 37.84 20.93 13.52
CA GLY A 325 38.35 19.71 14.15
C GLY A 325 37.57 18.45 13.76
N PHE A 326 36.36 18.29 14.31
CA PHE A 326 35.58 17.06 14.20
C PHE A 326 35.09 16.76 12.77
N THR A 327 34.97 17.77 11.89
CA THR A 327 34.49 17.55 10.51
C THR A 327 35.63 17.26 9.51
N LYS A 328 36.86 17.73 9.76
CA LYS A 328 37.99 17.57 8.80
C LYS A 328 38.94 16.43 9.16
N VAL A 329 39.10 16.12 10.45
CA VAL A 329 39.92 14.99 10.90
C VAL A 329 39.19 13.67 10.60
N ARG A 330 39.95 12.65 10.16
CA ARG A 330 39.41 11.31 9.88
C ARG A 330 39.42 10.47 11.14
N PHE A 331 38.24 10.25 11.71
CA PHE A 331 38.03 9.31 12.81
C PHE A 331 37.84 7.87 12.31
N LEU A 332 38.14 6.90 13.16
CA LEU A 332 37.67 5.52 12.98
C LEU A 332 36.18 5.45 13.29
N SER A 333 35.46 4.49 12.72
CA SER A 333 34.04 4.26 13.05
C SER A 333 33.86 4.01 14.56
N PRO A 334 32.76 4.49 15.18
CA PRO A 334 32.39 4.18 16.56
C PRO A 334 32.30 2.67 16.80
N ASP A 335 32.31 2.26 18.07
CA ASP A 335 32.24 0.84 18.42
C ASP A 335 30.84 0.25 18.23
N GLY A 336 30.80 -1.05 17.93
CA GLY A 336 29.56 -1.82 17.84
C GLY A 336 29.00 -2.23 19.20
N GLN A 337 29.78 -2.12 20.28
CA GLN A 337 29.37 -2.52 21.65
C GLN A 337 28.15 -1.75 22.20
N CYS A 338 27.82 -0.58 21.62
CA CYS A 338 26.61 0.17 21.96
C CYS A 338 25.34 -0.32 21.25
N LEU A 339 25.45 -1.39 20.46
CA LEU A 339 24.36 -2.02 19.71
C LEU A 339 24.08 -3.43 20.21
N SER A 340 22.82 -3.83 20.09
CA SER A 340 22.24 -5.13 20.40
C SER A 340 21.47 -5.62 19.15
N PRO A 341 22.20 -6.07 18.10
CA PRO A 341 21.60 -6.72 16.94
C PRO A 341 20.95 -8.05 17.36
N LEU A 342 19.89 -8.45 16.66
CA LEU A 342 19.24 -9.75 16.87
C LEU A 342 20.15 -10.90 16.38
N GLY A 343 20.89 -10.66 15.29
CA GLY A 343 21.66 -11.66 14.57
C GLY A 343 20.82 -12.31 13.47
N HIS A 344 21.35 -12.34 12.24
CA HIS A 344 20.70 -12.94 11.07
C HIS A 344 20.21 -14.38 11.25
N LYS A 345 20.79 -15.16 12.17
CA LYS A 345 20.30 -16.52 12.50
C LYS A 345 18.97 -16.48 13.22
N ASN A 346 18.87 -15.67 14.27
CA ASN A 346 17.64 -15.54 15.05
C ASN A 346 16.55 -14.86 14.20
N LEU A 347 16.91 -13.85 13.39
CA LEU A 347 15.99 -13.22 12.43
C LEU A 347 15.49 -14.20 11.35
N ALA A 348 16.31 -15.19 10.96
CA ALA A 348 15.87 -16.25 10.06
C ALA A 348 14.92 -17.23 10.77
N ALA A 349 15.24 -17.69 11.98
CA ALA A 349 14.41 -18.62 12.74
C ALA A 349 13.00 -18.04 13.04
N GLY A 350 12.91 -16.77 13.46
CA GLY A 350 11.62 -16.12 13.67
C GLY A 350 10.81 -15.92 12.38
N LEU A 351 11.47 -15.80 11.23
CA LEU A 351 10.81 -15.73 9.92
C LEU A 351 10.35 -17.11 9.43
N GLU A 352 11.14 -18.15 9.71
CA GLU A 352 10.90 -19.55 9.36
C GLU A 352 9.68 -20.11 10.12
N ASP A 353 9.58 -19.81 11.42
CA ASP A 353 8.46 -20.18 12.29
C ASP A 353 7.12 -19.55 11.87
N VAL A 354 7.07 -18.21 11.81
CA VAL A 354 5.80 -17.48 11.57
C VAL A 354 5.27 -17.73 10.15
N TYR A 355 6.13 -17.71 9.13
CA TYR A 355 5.74 -17.73 7.72
C TYR A 355 5.98 -19.06 6.99
N GLN A 356 6.72 -20.01 7.56
CA GLN A 356 6.98 -21.34 6.98
C GLN A 356 7.33 -21.37 5.47
N PRO A 357 8.29 -20.55 5.00
CA PRO A 357 8.69 -20.55 3.59
C PRO A 357 9.55 -21.76 3.20
N GLU A 358 9.49 -22.19 1.93
CA GLU A 358 10.37 -23.26 1.36
C GLU A 358 11.86 -23.01 1.58
N PHE A 359 12.29 -21.74 1.65
CA PHE A 359 13.69 -21.37 1.79
C PHE A 359 13.86 -20.00 2.46
N VAL A 360 14.58 -19.96 3.58
CA VAL A 360 15.07 -18.72 4.21
C VAL A 360 16.54 -18.49 3.88
N CYS A 361 16.92 -17.23 3.63
CA CYS A 361 18.31 -16.81 3.69
C CYS A 361 18.50 -15.43 4.30
N SER A 362 19.50 -15.28 5.17
CA SER A 362 19.74 -14.05 5.93
C SER A 362 21.21 -13.63 5.95
N ASP A 363 21.50 -12.37 6.26
CA ASP A 363 22.86 -11.81 6.41
C ASP A 363 22.86 -10.62 7.40
N THR A 364 23.97 -10.42 8.11
CA THR A 364 24.22 -9.26 8.99
C THR A 364 25.43 -8.50 8.45
N ARG A 365 25.35 -7.15 8.35
CA ARG A 365 26.54 -6.31 8.05
C ARG A 365 27.35 -6.06 9.32
N SER A 366 28.63 -5.74 9.15
CA SER A 366 29.44 -5.15 10.23
C SER A 366 28.86 -3.80 10.64
N PRO A 367 29.02 -3.36 11.91
CA PRO A 367 28.64 -2.02 12.33
C PRO A 367 29.29 -0.94 11.46
N ALA A 368 28.47 0.03 11.05
CA ALA A 368 28.82 1.22 10.30
C ALA A 368 28.41 2.47 11.11
N SER A 369 28.53 3.66 10.53
CA SER A 369 28.13 4.89 11.21
C SER A 369 27.60 5.95 10.26
N TYR A 370 26.59 6.70 10.70
CA TYR A 370 26.06 7.87 10.02
C TYR A 370 26.01 9.02 11.05
N SER A 371 26.49 10.22 10.68
CA SER A 371 26.53 11.40 11.58
C SER A 371 27.01 11.06 13.02
N GLY A 372 28.09 10.30 13.14
CA GLY A 372 28.67 9.83 14.42
C GLY A 372 27.90 8.72 15.17
N HIS A 373 26.62 8.46 14.88
CA HIS A 373 25.89 7.37 15.50
C HIS A 373 26.28 6.03 14.85
N ALA A 374 26.59 5.02 15.67
CA ALA A 374 26.81 3.66 15.20
C ALA A 374 25.49 3.04 14.74
N PHE A 375 25.50 2.30 13.63
CA PHE A 375 24.34 1.53 13.17
C PHE A 375 24.75 0.17 12.58
N GLN A 376 23.81 -0.76 12.54
CA GLN A 376 23.99 -2.08 11.95
C GLN A 376 22.71 -2.50 11.22
N VAL A 377 22.86 -3.26 10.14
CA VAL A 377 21.75 -3.72 9.29
C VAL A 377 21.76 -5.24 9.21
N GLU A 378 20.58 -5.82 9.38
CA GLU A 378 20.32 -7.26 9.26
C GLU A 378 19.15 -7.50 8.32
N VAL A 379 19.25 -8.55 7.50
CA VAL A 379 18.25 -8.89 6.49
C VAL A 379 17.99 -10.40 6.53
N ALA A 380 16.73 -10.81 6.46
CA ALA A 380 16.31 -12.14 6.07
C ALA A 380 15.32 -12.07 4.90
N ILE A 381 15.37 -13.06 4.01
CA ILE A 381 14.49 -13.20 2.85
C ILE A 381 13.94 -14.63 2.86
N GLY A 382 12.62 -14.77 2.97
CA GLY A 382 11.89 -16.02 2.74
C GLY A 382 11.40 -16.12 1.30
N TYR A 383 11.31 -17.34 0.77
CA TYR A 383 10.79 -17.65 -0.57
C TYR A 383 9.96 -18.94 -0.53
N GLY A 384 8.82 -18.97 -1.23
CA GLY A 384 7.93 -20.14 -1.28
C GLY A 384 7.16 -20.36 0.02
N GLY A 385 6.50 -21.52 0.14
CA GLY A 385 5.59 -21.82 1.26
C GLY A 385 4.16 -21.32 1.00
N GLU A 386 3.21 -21.84 1.77
CA GLU A 386 1.76 -21.64 1.53
C GLU A 386 1.24 -20.31 2.10
N LYS A 387 1.87 -19.80 3.18
CA LYS A 387 1.51 -18.54 3.84
C LYS A 387 1.98 -17.27 3.11
N LEU A 388 2.67 -17.39 1.97
CA LEU A 388 3.24 -16.25 1.24
C LEU A 388 2.55 -16.04 -0.11
N GLU A 389 1.84 -14.93 -0.23
CA GLU A 389 1.21 -14.51 -1.49
C GLU A 389 2.06 -13.44 -2.21
N PRO A 390 1.94 -13.29 -3.56
CA PRO A 390 2.49 -12.17 -4.29
C PRO A 390 1.49 -10.98 -4.33
N PRO A 391 1.95 -9.70 -4.28
CA PRO A 391 3.34 -9.23 -4.27
C PRO A 391 4.02 -9.40 -2.90
N TYR A 392 5.35 -9.26 -2.89
CA TYR A 392 6.19 -9.45 -1.71
C TYR A 392 5.71 -8.77 -0.42
N GLU A 393 5.79 -9.48 0.71
CA GLU A 393 5.55 -8.94 2.05
C GLU A 393 6.83 -8.28 2.62
N LEU A 394 6.69 -7.19 3.38
CA LEU A 394 7.82 -6.40 3.89
C LEU A 394 7.68 -6.11 5.39
N LEU A 395 8.51 -6.76 6.19
CA LEU A 395 8.60 -6.59 7.63
C LEU A 395 9.78 -5.64 7.94
N ARG A 396 9.46 -4.44 8.42
CA ARG A 396 10.44 -3.39 8.76
C ARG A 396 10.63 -3.32 10.27
N PHE A 397 11.88 -3.36 10.73
CA PHE A 397 12.20 -3.25 12.14
C PHE A 397 13.21 -2.13 12.41
N ALA A 398 12.97 -1.34 13.45
CA ALA A 398 13.90 -0.34 13.97
C ALA A 398 14.18 -0.62 15.45
N ASN A 399 15.44 -0.78 15.84
CA ASN A 399 15.89 -1.07 17.21
C ASN A 399 15.23 -2.31 17.89
N ARG A 400 14.73 -3.27 17.10
CA ARG A 400 13.90 -4.42 17.51
C ARG A 400 12.46 -4.04 17.90
N ILE A 401 11.85 -3.15 17.10
CA ILE A 401 10.43 -2.77 17.11
C ILE A 401 9.88 -2.87 15.66
N PRO A 402 8.72 -3.50 15.42
CA PRO A 402 8.00 -3.46 14.14
C PRO A 402 7.55 -2.05 13.72
N LEU A 403 7.64 -1.75 12.43
CA LEU A 403 7.13 -0.52 11.81
C LEU A 403 5.95 -0.86 10.90
N LEU A 404 4.72 -0.71 11.41
CA LEU A 404 3.50 -1.02 10.65
C LEU A 404 3.05 0.11 9.71
N PHE A 405 3.28 1.37 10.07
CA PHE A 405 2.80 2.55 9.34
C PHE A 405 3.91 3.26 8.52
N GLY A 406 3.56 4.15 7.60
CA GLY A 406 4.52 4.97 6.83
C GLY A 406 5.31 4.24 5.72
N GLU A 407 4.99 2.98 5.42
CA GLU A 407 5.77 2.07 4.56
C GLU A 407 6.15 2.65 3.18
N GLY A 408 5.26 3.41 2.54
CA GLY A 408 5.48 4.01 1.22
C GLY A 408 6.58 5.09 1.15
N ASN A 409 6.97 5.68 2.27
CA ASN A 409 8.04 6.68 2.33
C ASN A 409 9.39 6.10 2.80
N ASP A 410 9.39 4.86 3.29
CA ASP A 410 10.50 4.28 4.05
C ASP A 410 11.73 3.97 3.18
N LEU A 411 12.91 4.26 3.73
CA LEU A 411 14.20 3.95 3.12
C LEU A 411 14.35 2.46 2.74
N ILE A 412 13.80 1.54 3.53
CA ILE A 412 13.88 0.09 3.29
C ILE A 412 13.16 -0.28 1.99
N LYS A 413 11.90 0.16 1.83
CA LYS A 413 11.07 -0.15 0.65
C LYS A 413 11.75 0.35 -0.63
N LYS A 414 12.15 1.63 -0.64
CA LYS A 414 12.91 2.25 -1.73
C LYS A 414 14.17 1.45 -2.08
N THR A 415 14.95 1.04 -1.07
CA THR A 415 16.20 0.29 -1.29
C THR A 415 15.97 -1.13 -1.83
N ILE A 416 14.82 -1.75 -1.53
CA ILE A 416 14.41 -3.05 -2.12
C ILE A 416 13.95 -2.87 -3.57
N GLU A 417 13.16 -1.84 -3.87
CA GLU A 417 12.63 -1.57 -5.21
C GLU A 417 13.70 -1.07 -6.20
N GLU A 418 14.74 -0.40 -5.71
CA GLU A 418 15.94 -0.05 -6.48
C GLU A 418 16.80 -1.26 -6.93
N ILE A 419 16.60 -2.44 -6.33
CA ILE A 419 17.38 -3.62 -6.65
C ILE A 419 16.71 -4.39 -7.80
N ASN A 420 17.44 -4.58 -8.90
CA ASN A 420 16.96 -5.41 -10.01
C ASN A 420 17.03 -6.91 -9.64
N TRP A 421 15.93 -7.42 -9.06
CA TRP A 421 15.77 -8.81 -8.61
C TRP A 421 15.86 -9.87 -9.72
N THR A 422 15.68 -9.50 -11.00
CA THR A 422 15.83 -10.45 -12.13
C THR A 422 17.25 -11.00 -12.26
N ASN A 423 18.25 -10.30 -11.70
CA ASN A 423 19.63 -10.79 -11.56
C ASN A 423 19.73 -11.99 -10.62
N TYR A 424 18.95 -11.97 -9.52
CA TYR A 424 18.85 -13.06 -8.55
C TYR A 424 17.91 -14.19 -9.00
N LYS A 425 17.29 -14.03 -10.18
CA LYS A 425 16.32 -14.95 -10.79
C LYS A 425 15.01 -15.06 -10.00
N THR A 426 14.56 -13.90 -9.55
CA THR A 426 13.37 -13.68 -8.72
C THR A 426 12.60 -12.45 -9.24
N ASN A 427 11.28 -12.40 -9.05
CA ASN A 427 10.40 -11.29 -9.40
C ASN A 427 9.45 -10.97 -8.24
N ILE A 428 9.68 -9.83 -7.59
CA ILE A 428 8.95 -9.34 -6.40
C ILE A 428 7.43 -9.19 -6.57
N ASN A 429 6.93 -9.14 -7.81
CA ASN A 429 5.50 -9.00 -8.13
C ASN A 429 4.82 -10.32 -8.53
N ARG A 430 5.52 -11.46 -8.47
CA ARG A 430 5.00 -12.77 -8.92
C ARG A 430 5.51 -13.98 -8.15
N ASP A 431 6.70 -13.89 -7.56
CA ASP A 431 7.24 -14.94 -6.70
C ASP A 431 6.77 -14.71 -5.25
N PRO A 432 6.32 -15.75 -4.52
CA PRO A 432 6.00 -15.64 -3.09
C PRO A 432 7.26 -15.37 -2.28
N LEU A 433 7.27 -14.23 -1.57
CA LEU A 433 8.45 -13.63 -0.96
C LEU A 433 8.09 -12.83 0.29
N VAL A 434 8.94 -12.92 1.31
CA VAL A 434 8.91 -12.03 2.48
C VAL A 434 10.30 -11.48 2.77
N PHE A 435 10.38 -10.18 3.04
CA PHE A 435 11.61 -9.48 3.40
C PHE A 435 11.52 -9.00 4.85
N ALA A 436 12.36 -9.53 5.73
CA ALA A 436 12.52 -9.03 7.09
C ALA A 436 13.82 -8.20 7.17
N VAL A 437 13.69 -6.91 7.48
CA VAL A 437 14.83 -5.97 7.51
C VAL A 437 14.88 -5.25 8.84
N SER A 438 16.00 -5.40 9.56
CA SER A 438 16.25 -4.76 10.85
C SER A 438 17.35 -3.73 10.76
N LEU A 439 17.04 -2.49 11.13
CA LEU A 439 18.00 -1.41 11.38
C LEU A 439 18.16 -1.21 12.89
N VAL A 440 19.39 -1.25 13.36
CA VAL A 440 19.76 -1.08 14.76
C VAL A 440 20.74 0.08 14.91
N SER A 441 20.49 1.03 15.82
CA SER A 441 21.35 2.18 16.08
C SER A 441 21.11 2.81 17.46
N THR A 442 22.05 3.61 17.96
CA THR A 442 21.82 4.47 19.15
C THR A 442 20.80 5.59 18.87
N LYS A 443 20.64 5.97 17.60
CA LYS A 443 19.63 6.92 17.10
C LYS A 443 19.13 6.44 15.75
N ILE A 444 17.82 6.29 15.58
CA ILE A 444 17.22 6.00 14.27
C ILE A 444 16.80 7.35 13.65
N PRO A 445 17.09 7.62 12.37
CA PRO A 445 16.70 8.86 11.71
C PRO A 445 15.22 8.82 11.32
N PHE A 446 14.32 8.93 12.30
CA PHE A 446 12.91 9.20 12.04
C PHE A 446 12.74 10.69 11.68
N PRO A 447 12.00 11.04 10.61
CA PRO A 447 11.72 12.43 10.26
C PRO A 447 10.60 13.04 11.13
N GLU A 448 9.77 12.19 11.74
CA GLU A 448 8.63 12.53 12.57
C GLU A 448 8.76 11.89 13.96
N THR A 449 8.13 12.49 14.98
CA THR A 449 8.12 11.98 16.36
C THR A 449 7.31 10.68 16.52
N SER A 450 6.47 10.36 15.53
CA SER A 450 5.62 9.17 15.43
C SER A 450 6.37 7.83 15.30
N LYS A 451 7.67 7.86 14.98
CA LYS A 451 8.52 6.67 14.73
C LYS A 451 8.00 5.72 13.63
N GLU A 452 7.35 6.21 12.57
CA GLU A 452 6.69 5.34 11.58
C GLU A 452 7.62 4.79 10.48
N TYR A 453 8.50 5.63 9.91
CA TYR A 453 9.35 5.26 8.78
C TYR A 453 10.75 5.87 8.89
N ILE A 454 11.73 5.16 8.35
CA ILE A 454 13.15 5.54 8.38
C ILE A 454 13.42 6.54 7.25
N ALA A 455 14.00 7.70 7.58
CA ALA A 455 14.34 8.74 6.62
C ALA A 455 15.49 8.33 5.68
N GLU A 456 15.55 8.98 4.53
CA GLU A 456 16.47 8.65 3.44
C GLU A 456 17.91 9.11 3.74
N VAL A 457 18.73 8.22 4.30
CA VAL A 457 20.13 8.45 4.66
C VAL A 457 21.04 7.58 3.78
N ASN A 458 21.97 8.22 3.05
CA ASN A 458 22.82 7.58 2.04
C ASN A 458 23.69 6.45 2.61
N GLU A 459 24.27 6.67 3.80
CA GLU A 459 25.13 5.73 4.51
C GLU A 459 24.35 4.44 4.83
N ILE A 460 23.12 4.59 5.33
CA ILE A 460 22.25 3.48 5.71
C ILE A 460 21.73 2.76 4.45
N SER A 461 21.27 3.50 3.44
CA SER A 461 20.84 2.94 2.15
C SER A 461 21.92 2.07 1.52
N LYS A 462 23.17 2.56 1.49
CA LYS A 462 24.31 1.86 0.90
C LYS A 462 24.59 0.53 1.61
N GLU A 463 24.63 0.51 2.94
CA GLU A 463 24.91 -0.73 3.69
C GLU A 463 23.72 -1.70 3.66
N LEU A 464 22.48 -1.20 3.69
CA LEU A 464 21.28 -2.01 3.48
C LEU A 464 21.27 -2.65 2.08
N ARG A 465 21.56 -1.88 1.03
CA ARG A 465 21.68 -2.37 -0.35
C ARG A 465 22.74 -3.47 -0.46
N LEU A 466 23.90 -3.30 0.19
CA LEU A 466 24.95 -4.33 0.23
C LEU A 466 24.49 -5.59 0.98
N CYS A 467 23.70 -5.45 2.05
CA CYS A 467 23.11 -6.56 2.80
C CYS A 467 22.07 -7.33 1.97
N LEU A 468 21.10 -6.64 1.38
CA LEU A 468 20.08 -7.20 0.48
C LEU A 468 20.71 -7.92 -0.71
N GLN A 469 21.72 -7.31 -1.35
CA GLN A 469 22.46 -7.96 -2.44
C GLN A 469 23.22 -9.22 -1.97
N SER A 470 23.58 -9.31 -0.69
CA SER A 470 24.29 -10.45 -0.12
C SER A 470 23.36 -11.61 0.21
N ALA A 471 22.22 -11.35 0.84
CA ALA A 471 21.13 -12.32 0.97
C ALA A 471 20.61 -12.78 -0.41
N GLY A 472 20.41 -11.86 -1.36
CA GLY A 472 20.06 -12.17 -2.75
C GLY A 472 21.06 -13.09 -3.46
N ARG A 473 22.37 -12.99 -3.18
CA ARG A 473 23.38 -13.96 -3.66
C ARG A 473 23.21 -15.37 -3.06
N LYS A 474 22.58 -15.51 -1.90
CA LYS A 474 22.20 -16.81 -1.31
C LYS A 474 20.95 -17.36 -2.00
N LEU A 475 19.88 -16.54 -2.12
CA LEU A 475 18.66 -16.86 -2.88
C LEU A 475 18.93 -17.29 -4.33
N LEU A 476 19.85 -16.61 -5.04
CA LEU A 476 20.27 -16.99 -6.39
C LEU A 476 20.88 -18.39 -6.49
N ARG A 477 21.52 -18.90 -5.43
CA ARG A 477 22.03 -20.29 -5.42
C ARG A 477 20.88 -21.29 -5.31
N PHE A 478 19.93 -21.04 -4.40
CA PHE A 478 18.69 -21.83 -4.29
C PHE A 478 17.90 -21.82 -5.61
N GLN A 479 17.61 -20.65 -6.17
CA GLN A 479 16.95 -20.49 -7.47
C GLN A 479 17.66 -21.25 -8.60
N ARG A 480 19.00 -21.25 -8.65
CA ARG A 480 19.77 -22.05 -9.63
C ARG A 480 19.64 -23.56 -9.38
N ALA A 481 19.66 -24.00 -8.12
CA ALA A 481 19.48 -25.41 -7.77
C ALA A 481 18.06 -25.90 -8.10
N LEU A 482 17.03 -25.15 -7.72
CA LEU A 482 15.62 -25.43 -8.02
C LEU A 482 15.37 -25.48 -9.54
N ARG A 483 15.91 -24.52 -10.29
CA ARG A 483 15.84 -24.52 -11.76
C ARG A 483 16.66 -25.66 -12.39
N LYS A 484 17.74 -26.13 -11.75
CA LYS A 484 18.48 -27.35 -12.18
C LYS A 484 17.64 -28.61 -11.93
N LYS A 485 17.01 -28.77 -10.76
CA LYS A 485 16.10 -29.89 -10.44
C LYS A 485 14.92 -29.93 -11.42
N ARG A 486 14.22 -28.80 -11.61
CA ARG A 486 13.11 -28.67 -12.57
C ARG A 486 13.54 -28.96 -14.03
N ARG A 487 14.75 -28.56 -14.44
CA ARG A 487 15.30 -28.92 -15.78
C ARG A 487 15.70 -30.38 -15.91
N ALA A 488 16.26 -30.98 -14.86
CA ALA A 488 16.60 -32.41 -14.86
C ALA A 488 15.32 -33.25 -14.97
N ALA A 489 14.31 -32.98 -14.16
CA ALA A 489 12.99 -33.63 -14.24
C ALA A 489 12.36 -33.48 -15.64
N LYS A 490 12.33 -32.27 -16.23
CA LYS A 490 11.82 -32.09 -17.61
C LYS A 490 12.64 -32.85 -18.66
N ARG A 491 13.96 -32.97 -18.49
CA ARG A 491 14.81 -33.78 -19.39
C ARG A 491 14.59 -35.29 -19.20
N MET A 492 14.33 -35.75 -17.98
CA MET A 492 13.93 -37.14 -17.71
C MET A 492 12.61 -37.44 -18.40
N LYS A 493 11.53 -36.67 -18.16
CA LYS A 493 10.23 -36.93 -18.80
C LYS A 493 10.26 -36.88 -20.34
N VAL A 494 11.20 -36.13 -20.93
CA VAL A 494 11.50 -36.17 -22.37
C VAL A 494 12.24 -37.46 -22.76
N PHE A 495 13.32 -37.83 -22.08
CA PHE A 495 14.03 -39.09 -22.37
C PHE A 495 13.17 -40.32 -22.15
N GLU A 496 12.36 -40.33 -21.10
CA GLU A 496 11.36 -41.36 -20.83
C GLU A 496 10.42 -41.47 -22.04
N LYS A 497 9.78 -40.37 -22.47
CA LYS A 497 8.85 -40.39 -23.62
C LYS A 497 9.48 -40.86 -24.95
N TYR A 498 10.76 -40.55 -25.21
CA TYR A 498 11.37 -40.80 -26.52
C TYR A 498 12.34 -41.99 -26.58
N ALA A 499 12.90 -42.46 -25.46
CA ALA A 499 13.86 -43.57 -25.48
C ALA A 499 13.27 -44.89 -26.01
N PRO A 500 12.04 -45.32 -25.65
CA PRO A 500 11.45 -46.53 -26.22
C PRO A 500 11.30 -46.44 -27.75
N VAL A 501 10.86 -45.28 -28.25
CA VAL A 501 10.63 -45.01 -29.68
C VAL A 501 11.94 -45.02 -30.47
N VAL A 502 13.02 -44.49 -29.90
CA VAL A 502 14.35 -44.56 -30.53
C VAL A 502 14.90 -45.99 -30.49
N SER A 503 14.73 -46.71 -29.38
CA SER A 503 15.18 -48.10 -29.25
C SER A 503 14.49 -49.04 -30.23
N SER A 504 13.17 -48.93 -30.42
CA SER A 504 12.44 -49.79 -31.37
C SER A 504 12.86 -49.55 -32.82
N ILE A 505 13.00 -48.28 -33.23
CA ILE A 505 13.47 -47.92 -34.58
C ILE A 505 14.89 -48.47 -34.83
N VAL A 506 15.79 -48.38 -33.84
CA VAL A 506 17.15 -48.92 -33.96
C VAL A 506 17.15 -50.45 -34.02
N GLY A 507 16.33 -51.13 -33.22
CA GLY A 507 16.19 -52.59 -33.26
C GLY A 507 15.65 -53.12 -34.58
N GLN A 508 14.61 -52.46 -35.13
CA GLN A 508 14.09 -52.73 -36.47
C GLN A 508 15.17 -52.54 -37.56
N MET A 509 15.96 -51.46 -37.48
CA MET A 509 17.07 -51.20 -38.43
C MET A 509 18.22 -52.22 -38.34
N LEU A 510 18.38 -52.91 -37.21
CA LEU A 510 19.39 -53.95 -37.02
C LEU A 510 18.91 -55.35 -37.42
N GLY A 511 17.60 -55.55 -37.61
CA GLY A 511 17.03 -56.88 -37.92
C GLY A 511 17.03 -57.85 -36.73
N GLU A 512 17.25 -57.36 -35.51
CA GLU A 512 17.15 -58.15 -34.27
C GLU A 512 15.73 -58.10 -33.66
N MET A 513 14.79 -57.41 -34.32
CA MET A 513 13.39 -57.23 -33.88
C MET A 513 12.45 -57.22 -35.09
N ASP A 514 11.57 -58.22 -35.20
CA ASP A 514 10.52 -58.28 -36.23
C ASP A 514 9.39 -57.27 -35.95
N GLU A 515 8.68 -56.80 -36.99
CA GLU A 515 7.57 -55.85 -36.83
C GLU A 515 6.46 -56.35 -35.90
N GLU A 516 6.16 -57.65 -35.92
CA GLU A 516 5.15 -58.29 -35.06
C GLU A 516 5.68 -58.62 -33.64
N SER A 517 7.01 -58.64 -33.44
CA SER A 517 7.63 -59.07 -32.16
C SER A 517 7.53 -58.04 -31.04
N PHE A 518 7.07 -56.81 -31.33
CA PHE A 518 7.00 -55.72 -30.37
C PHE A 518 5.58 -55.13 -30.24
N PRO A 519 4.68 -55.77 -29.45
CA PRO A 519 3.32 -55.29 -29.19
C PRO A 519 3.27 -54.05 -28.27
N PHE A 520 4.34 -53.25 -28.28
CA PHE A 520 4.58 -52.10 -27.42
C PHE A 520 5.17 -50.92 -28.23
N LEU A 521 4.44 -50.54 -29.28
CA LEU A 521 4.09 -49.11 -29.40
C LEU A 521 3.39 -48.74 -28.10
N PHE A 522 4.16 -48.28 -27.10
CA PHE A 522 3.64 -47.88 -25.78
C PHE A 522 2.42 -46.98 -26.01
N SER A 523 1.23 -47.44 -25.62
CA SER A 523 0.08 -46.55 -25.61
C SER A 523 0.40 -45.37 -24.67
N PRO A 524 -0.15 -44.17 -24.90
CA PRO A 524 0.08 -43.04 -24.00
C PRO A 524 -0.22 -43.40 -22.53
N THR A 525 -1.22 -44.28 -22.29
CA THR A 525 -1.61 -44.85 -21.00
C THR A 525 -0.60 -45.86 -20.43
N GLN A 526 -0.07 -46.80 -21.22
CA GLN A 526 1.01 -47.69 -20.78
C GLN A 526 2.26 -46.88 -20.42
N PHE A 527 2.57 -45.82 -21.19
CA PHE A 527 3.73 -44.98 -20.90
C PHE A 527 3.55 -44.15 -19.61
N THR A 528 2.37 -43.58 -19.37
CA THR A 528 2.09 -42.92 -18.08
C THR A 528 2.07 -43.93 -16.93
N ASN A 529 1.64 -45.17 -17.12
CA ASN A 529 1.67 -46.18 -16.07
C ASN A 529 3.11 -46.62 -15.72
N CYS A 530 4.02 -46.76 -16.70
CA CYS A 530 5.45 -46.97 -16.41
C CYS A 530 6.14 -45.75 -15.78
N LEU A 531 5.62 -44.53 -15.99
CA LEU A 531 6.04 -43.33 -15.24
C LEU A 531 5.53 -43.37 -13.79
N LYS A 532 4.24 -43.67 -13.58
CA LYS A 532 3.61 -43.83 -12.24
C LYS A 532 4.38 -44.87 -11.40
N GLN A 533 4.77 -46.00 -11.99
CA GLN A 533 5.55 -47.06 -11.32
C GLN A 533 7.01 -46.68 -10.99
N ARG A 534 7.53 -45.55 -11.46
CA ARG A 534 8.89 -45.05 -11.15
C ARG A 534 8.92 -43.77 -10.34
N GLU A 535 7.90 -42.91 -10.46
CA GLU A 535 7.65 -41.86 -9.48
C GLU A 535 7.05 -42.51 -8.23
N GLY A 536 7.92 -43.11 -7.40
CA GLY A 536 7.64 -43.80 -6.14
C GLY A 536 7.13 -42.88 -5.01
N SER A 537 6.12 -42.11 -5.36
CA SER A 537 5.22 -41.35 -4.51
C SER A 537 3.86 -41.56 -5.17
N VAL A 538 3.02 -42.43 -4.61
CA VAL A 538 1.66 -42.63 -5.10
C VAL A 538 1.02 -41.25 -5.22
N VAL A 539 0.58 -40.88 -6.42
CA VAL A 539 -0.12 -39.61 -6.61
C VAL A 539 -1.57 -39.82 -6.20
N LEU A 540 -1.73 -39.99 -4.89
CA LEU A 540 -3.00 -39.88 -4.21
C LEU A 540 -3.62 -38.54 -4.65
N PRO A 541 -4.93 -38.49 -4.95
CA PRO A 541 -5.64 -37.22 -5.08
C PRO A 541 -5.34 -36.35 -3.86
N ARG A 542 -5.19 -35.03 -4.06
CA ARG A 542 -4.85 -34.09 -2.98
C ARG A 542 -5.84 -34.11 -1.82
N ASN A 543 -7.05 -34.61 -2.07
CA ASN A 543 -8.14 -34.69 -1.12
C ASN A 543 -8.48 -36.19 -0.92
N PRO A 544 -8.71 -36.64 0.32
CA PRO A 544 -9.10 -38.01 0.62
C PRO A 544 -10.45 -38.38 -0.02
N ILE A 545 -10.65 -39.67 -0.34
CA ILE A 545 -11.91 -40.22 -0.84
C ILE A 545 -12.45 -41.21 0.20
N PRO A 546 -13.69 -41.08 0.70
CA PRO A 546 -14.24 -41.98 1.70
C PRO A 546 -14.31 -43.44 1.23
N VAL A 547 -14.11 -44.40 2.15
CA VAL A 547 -14.16 -45.85 1.85
C VAL A 547 -15.53 -46.31 1.37
N GLU A 548 -16.59 -45.62 1.75
CA GLU A 548 -17.99 -45.82 1.35
C GLU A 548 -18.23 -45.60 -0.17
N SER A 549 -17.20 -45.20 -0.91
CA SER A 549 -17.18 -45.22 -2.38
C SER A 549 -16.92 -46.60 -2.99
N LEU A 550 -16.45 -47.59 -2.20
CA LEU A 550 -16.45 -48.99 -2.61
C LEU A 550 -17.87 -49.57 -2.69
N PRO A 551 -18.11 -50.58 -3.54
CA PRO A 551 -19.33 -51.39 -3.49
C PRO A 551 -19.56 -51.93 -2.07
N TYR A 552 -20.79 -51.83 -1.58
CA TYR A 552 -21.18 -52.28 -0.23
C TYR A 552 -20.79 -53.74 0.03
N GLU A 553 -20.94 -54.62 -0.97
CA GLU A 553 -20.54 -56.03 -0.94
C GLU A 553 -19.04 -56.26 -0.67
N SER A 554 -18.18 -55.26 -0.92
CA SER A 554 -16.72 -55.36 -0.72
C SER A 554 -16.26 -54.95 0.68
N ILE A 555 -17.14 -54.29 1.46
CA ILE A 555 -16.90 -53.83 2.84
C ILE A 555 -17.88 -54.44 3.85
N GLU A 556 -18.85 -55.25 3.40
CA GLU A 556 -19.87 -55.86 4.27
C GLU A 556 -19.27 -56.91 5.24
N GLY A 557 -19.12 -56.51 6.49
CA GLY A 557 -18.65 -57.36 7.60
C GLY A 557 -17.58 -56.71 8.46
N VAL A 558 -16.80 -55.77 7.89
CA VAL A 558 -15.70 -55.10 8.59
C VAL A 558 -16.07 -53.66 8.93
N ASN A 559 -15.98 -53.31 10.22
CA ASN A 559 -15.99 -51.90 10.63
C ASN A 559 -14.57 -51.34 10.47
N LEU A 560 -14.31 -50.64 9.36
CA LEU A 560 -13.01 -50.08 9.01
C LEU A 560 -12.65 -48.83 9.83
N GLU A 561 -13.66 -48.08 10.31
CA GLU A 561 -13.49 -46.96 11.25
C GLU A 561 -12.68 -47.34 12.49
N ARG A 562 -12.87 -48.55 13.03
CA ARG A 562 -12.13 -49.09 14.20
C ARG A 562 -10.63 -49.29 13.98
N TYR A 563 -10.18 -49.28 12.74
CA TYR A 563 -8.78 -49.45 12.35
C TYR A 563 -8.18 -48.13 11.83
N ASP A 564 -8.86 -47.00 12.05
CA ASP A 564 -8.56 -45.66 11.53
C ASP A 564 -8.54 -45.58 9.98
N ILE A 565 -9.10 -46.58 9.28
CA ILE A 565 -9.21 -46.62 7.81
C ILE A 565 -10.49 -45.90 7.40
N GLN A 566 -10.36 -44.62 7.04
CA GLN A 566 -11.51 -43.77 6.66
C GLN A 566 -11.54 -43.47 5.16
N THR A 567 -10.43 -43.67 4.44
CA THR A 567 -10.30 -43.30 3.03
C THR A 567 -9.75 -44.44 2.16
N LEU A 568 -10.05 -44.43 0.86
CA LEU A 568 -9.44 -45.35 -0.11
C LEU A 568 -7.91 -45.23 -0.10
N GLN A 569 -7.39 -44.03 0.16
CA GLN A 569 -5.97 -43.78 0.30
C GLN A 569 -5.37 -44.53 1.51
N ASP A 570 -6.07 -44.58 2.65
CA ASP A 570 -5.61 -45.35 3.83
C ASP A 570 -5.61 -46.85 3.53
N LEU A 571 -6.66 -47.36 2.86
CA LEU A 571 -6.80 -48.77 2.48
C LEU A 571 -5.64 -49.22 1.56
N LEU A 572 -5.17 -48.35 0.66
CA LEU A 572 -4.01 -48.61 -0.21
C LEU A 572 -2.63 -48.40 0.47
N LEU A 573 -2.59 -47.87 1.69
CA LEU A 573 -1.37 -47.66 2.47
C LEU A 573 -1.11 -48.75 3.52
N LEU A 574 -2.03 -49.71 3.65
CA LEU A 574 -1.88 -50.89 4.50
C LEU A 574 -0.77 -51.82 4.01
N ASP A 575 -0.13 -52.51 4.95
CA ASP A 575 0.84 -53.55 4.63
C ASP A 575 0.22 -54.93 4.34
N GLU A 576 1.05 -55.84 3.84
CA GLU A 576 0.65 -57.19 3.46
C GLU A 576 0.19 -58.06 4.64
N GLU A 577 0.49 -57.72 5.89
CA GLU A 577 0.01 -58.46 7.07
C GLU A 577 -1.34 -57.89 7.54
N GLN A 578 -1.47 -56.56 7.56
CA GLN A 578 -2.72 -55.85 7.87
C GLN A 578 -3.86 -56.21 6.90
N LEU A 579 -3.59 -56.24 5.59
CA LEU A 579 -4.61 -56.63 4.60
C LEU A 579 -5.10 -58.07 4.79
N LYS A 580 -4.20 -59.00 5.16
CA LYS A 580 -4.58 -60.39 5.44
C LYS A 580 -5.41 -60.51 6.72
N GLU A 581 -5.22 -59.63 7.71
CA GLU A 581 -6.10 -59.55 8.89
C GLU A 581 -7.50 -59.03 8.51
N LEU A 582 -7.61 -57.98 7.69
CA LEU A 582 -8.91 -57.43 7.26
C LEU A 582 -9.68 -58.41 6.34
N TYR A 583 -9.01 -59.11 5.43
CA TYR A 583 -9.66 -60.17 4.64
C TYR A 583 -10.21 -61.29 5.53
N ALA A 584 -9.46 -61.70 6.57
CA ALA A 584 -9.94 -62.67 7.55
C ALA A 584 -11.11 -62.17 8.43
N LEU A 585 -11.34 -60.86 8.49
CA LEU A 585 -12.47 -60.23 9.18
C LEU A 585 -13.68 -59.97 8.27
N GLY A 586 -13.54 -60.13 6.95
CA GLY A 586 -14.64 -60.02 5.97
C GLY A 586 -14.47 -58.97 4.87
N LEU A 587 -13.33 -58.27 4.78
CA LEU A 587 -13.05 -57.39 3.65
C LEU A 587 -12.88 -58.24 2.38
N SER A 588 -13.43 -57.82 1.24
CA SER A 588 -13.23 -58.56 -0.02
C SER A 588 -11.78 -58.50 -0.48
N GLU A 589 -11.24 -59.61 -1.00
CA GLU A 589 -9.90 -59.65 -1.62
C GLU A 589 -9.80 -58.68 -2.81
N ASP A 590 -10.91 -58.43 -3.50
CA ASP A 590 -11.01 -57.48 -4.62
C ASP A 590 -11.05 -56.00 -4.17
N ALA A 591 -11.26 -55.70 -2.88
CA ALA A 591 -11.52 -54.34 -2.40
C ALA A 591 -10.34 -53.38 -2.67
N VAL A 592 -9.10 -53.90 -2.63
CA VAL A 592 -7.88 -53.14 -2.98
C VAL A 592 -7.84 -52.82 -4.48
N GLU A 593 -8.12 -53.80 -5.35
CA GLU A 593 -8.12 -53.57 -6.80
C GLU A 593 -9.25 -52.60 -7.19
N GLN A 594 -10.42 -52.71 -6.57
CA GLN A 594 -11.53 -51.77 -6.77
C GLN A 594 -11.18 -50.34 -6.32
N ALA A 595 -10.47 -50.19 -5.19
CA ALA A 595 -9.96 -48.88 -4.74
C ALA A 595 -8.95 -48.30 -5.74
N GLU A 596 -8.01 -49.10 -6.26
CA GLU A 596 -7.09 -48.68 -7.32
C GLU A 596 -7.84 -48.31 -8.62
N GLN A 597 -8.88 -49.05 -9.01
CA GLN A 597 -9.68 -48.77 -10.19
C GLN A 597 -10.48 -47.45 -10.05
N ILE A 598 -11.10 -47.18 -8.89
CA ILE A 598 -11.81 -45.92 -8.61
C ILE A 598 -10.85 -44.73 -8.65
N LEU A 599 -9.72 -44.83 -7.93
CA LEU A 599 -8.68 -43.78 -7.91
C LEU A 599 -8.04 -43.59 -9.30
N GLY A 600 -7.87 -44.67 -10.07
CA GLY A 600 -7.40 -44.65 -11.44
C GLY A 600 -8.34 -43.92 -12.39
N ALA A 601 -9.64 -44.25 -12.36
CA ALA A 601 -10.67 -43.61 -13.18
C ALA A 601 -10.79 -42.11 -12.87
N LEU A 602 -10.79 -41.75 -11.58
CA LEU A 602 -10.80 -40.35 -11.15
C LEU A 602 -9.56 -39.58 -11.61
N LEU A 603 -8.40 -40.22 -11.71
CA LEU A 603 -7.18 -39.61 -12.26
C LEU A 603 -7.25 -39.37 -13.79
N GLU A 604 -8.10 -40.07 -14.53
CA GLU A 604 -8.25 -39.92 -15.99
C GLU A 604 -9.31 -38.87 -16.41
N LEU A 605 -10.12 -38.37 -15.47
CA LEU A 605 -11.05 -37.26 -15.72
C LEU A 605 -10.35 -35.95 -16.14
N PRO A 606 -10.99 -35.08 -16.95
CA PRO A 606 -10.55 -33.70 -17.16
C PRO A 606 -10.42 -32.90 -15.86
N GLU A 607 -9.62 -31.83 -15.85
CA GLU A 607 -9.41 -31.02 -14.63
C GLU A 607 -10.73 -30.40 -14.11
N LEU A 608 -11.62 -29.89 -14.98
CA LEU A 608 -12.97 -29.42 -14.61
C LEU A 608 -13.78 -30.48 -13.84
N ALA A 609 -13.85 -31.71 -14.36
CA ALA A 609 -14.68 -32.77 -13.79
C ALA A 609 -14.12 -33.31 -12.45
N LYS A 610 -12.84 -33.06 -12.16
CA LYS A 610 -12.25 -33.34 -10.84
C LYS A 610 -12.68 -32.30 -9.81
N ASP A 611 -12.74 -31.04 -10.22
CA ASP A 611 -13.18 -29.95 -9.35
C ASP A 611 -14.71 -30.04 -9.09
N GLU A 612 -15.53 -30.39 -10.10
CA GLU A 612 -16.98 -30.63 -9.92
C GLU A 612 -17.29 -31.78 -8.95
N LEU A 613 -16.55 -32.90 -9.04
CA LEU A 613 -16.70 -34.01 -8.08
C LEU A 613 -16.24 -33.62 -6.67
N MET A 614 -15.29 -32.70 -6.53
CA MET A 614 -14.84 -32.16 -5.24
C MET A 614 -15.84 -31.18 -4.62
N GLU A 615 -16.46 -30.29 -5.40
CA GLU A 615 -17.43 -29.30 -4.91
C GLU A 615 -18.78 -29.91 -4.49
N SER A 616 -19.01 -31.19 -4.81
CA SER A 616 -20.20 -31.95 -4.36
C SER A 616 -20.39 -31.99 -2.84
N THR A 617 -19.35 -31.69 -2.05
CA THR A 617 -19.43 -31.56 -0.58
C THR A 617 -19.48 -30.13 -0.04
N SER A 618 -19.87 -29.12 -0.84
CA SER A 618 -20.77 -28.02 -0.36
C SER A 618 -21.20 -27.00 -1.43
N ALA A 619 -21.83 -27.43 -2.52
CA ALA A 619 -22.50 -26.53 -3.48
C ALA A 619 -23.47 -25.49 -2.84
N LYS A 620 -24.05 -25.81 -1.67
CA LYS A 620 -24.80 -24.84 -0.85
C LYS A 620 -23.96 -23.66 -0.33
N ALA A 621 -22.75 -23.92 0.15
CA ALA A 621 -21.89 -22.87 0.70
C ALA A 621 -21.40 -21.91 -0.41
N LEU A 622 -21.08 -22.43 -1.60
CA LEU A 622 -20.73 -21.61 -2.76
C LEU A 622 -21.94 -20.81 -3.28
N THR A 623 -23.14 -21.39 -3.33
CA THR A 623 -24.35 -20.66 -3.76
C THR A 623 -24.84 -19.63 -2.73
N GLU A 624 -24.69 -19.87 -1.43
CA GLU A 624 -24.97 -18.85 -0.41
C GLU A 624 -23.89 -17.75 -0.40
N PHE A 625 -22.61 -18.09 -0.50
CA PHE A 625 -21.53 -17.09 -0.61
C PHE A 625 -21.64 -16.22 -1.88
N ALA A 626 -22.02 -16.81 -3.02
CA ALA A 626 -22.27 -16.06 -4.26
C ALA A 626 -23.49 -15.12 -4.14
N LYS A 627 -24.52 -15.51 -3.39
CA LYS A 627 -25.70 -14.68 -3.07
C LYS A 627 -25.36 -13.56 -2.10
N GLU A 628 -24.70 -13.85 -0.97
CA GLU A 628 -24.24 -12.83 0.00
C GLU A 628 -23.29 -11.80 -0.62
N ARG A 629 -22.52 -12.19 -1.64
CA ARG A 629 -21.58 -11.30 -2.35
C ARG A 629 -22.17 -10.63 -3.59
N GLY A 630 -23.38 -10.98 -4.02
CA GLY A 630 -24.06 -10.37 -5.17
C GLY A 630 -23.29 -10.50 -6.50
N ILE A 631 -22.57 -11.61 -6.71
CA ILE A 631 -21.63 -11.75 -7.85
C ILE A 631 -22.35 -12.16 -9.15
N LEU A 632 -23.53 -12.78 -9.07
CA LEU A 632 -24.35 -13.15 -10.23
C LEU A 632 -25.40 -12.07 -10.54
N ALA A 633 -24.95 -11.02 -11.21
CA ALA A 633 -25.80 -10.09 -11.96
C ALA A 633 -25.61 -10.33 -13.47
N GLY A 634 -25.97 -11.52 -13.92
CA GLY A 634 -25.94 -11.96 -15.32
C GLY A 634 -27.10 -12.94 -15.56
N ILE A 635 -27.81 -12.77 -16.67
CA ILE A 635 -29.00 -13.56 -16.99
C ILE A 635 -28.57 -14.98 -17.34
N GLU A 636 -29.16 -15.98 -16.68
CA GLU A 636 -28.99 -17.39 -17.03
C GLU A 636 -29.65 -17.66 -18.39
N LEU A 637 -28.89 -18.25 -19.32
CA LEU A 637 -29.35 -18.64 -20.66
C LEU A 637 -29.44 -20.17 -20.73
N TYR A 638 -30.59 -20.68 -21.16
CA TYR A 638 -30.86 -22.12 -21.22
C TYR A 638 -30.52 -22.67 -22.60
N ASN A 639 -29.64 -23.66 -22.67
CA ASN A 639 -29.14 -24.27 -23.92
C ASN A 639 -30.03 -25.44 -24.33
N GLY A 640 -30.04 -25.79 -25.61
CA GLY A 640 -30.95 -26.79 -26.17
C GLY A 640 -30.82 -28.20 -25.57
N ASP A 641 -29.60 -28.59 -25.21
CA ASP A 641 -29.30 -29.93 -24.69
C ASP A 641 -29.48 -30.04 -23.15
N ASP A 642 -29.84 -28.94 -22.46
CA ASP A 642 -30.03 -28.93 -21.00
C ASP A 642 -31.28 -29.72 -20.56
N GLU A 643 -31.25 -30.29 -19.35
CA GLU A 643 -32.42 -30.96 -18.76
C GLU A 643 -33.52 -29.96 -18.37
N LEU A 644 -34.79 -30.34 -18.51
CA LEU A 644 -35.94 -29.49 -18.15
C LEU A 644 -35.96 -28.97 -16.70
N THR A 645 -35.21 -29.59 -15.80
CA THR A 645 -35.04 -29.17 -14.39
C THR A 645 -34.20 -27.90 -14.22
N THR A 646 -33.45 -27.46 -15.24
CA THR A 646 -32.75 -26.17 -15.26
C THR A 646 -33.71 -25.00 -15.46
N LEU A 647 -34.88 -25.24 -16.06
CA LEU A 647 -35.85 -24.20 -16.37
C LEU A 647 -36.60 -23.76 -15.10
N PRO A 648 -36.69 -22.44 -14.81
CA PRO A 648 -37.26 -21.93 -13.57
C PRO A 648 -38.73 -22.32 -13.44
N GLY A 649 -39.12 -22.79 -12.26
CA GLY A 649 -40.47 -23.27 -11.97
C GLY A 649 -40.77 -24.72 -12.40
N ILE A 650 -39.91 -25.39 -13.17
CA ILE A 650 -40.14 -26.79 -13.58
C ILE A 650 -39.66 -27.77 -12.50
N GLY A 651 -40.48 -27.95 -11.47
CA GLY A 651 -40.22 -28.93 -10.41
C GLY A 651 -40.35 -30.40 -10.86
N PRO A 652 -39.81 -31.38 -10.10
CA PRO A 652 -39.76 -32.81 -10.47
C PRO A 652 -41.12 -33.53 -10.64
N ALA A 653 -42.25 -32.84 -10.50
CA ALA A 653 -43.57 -33.35 -10.84
C ALA A 653 -44.03 -32.83 -12.22
N THR A 654 -43.81 -31.53 -12.47
CA THR A 654 -44.00 -30.85 -13.76
C THR A 654 -43.13 -31.50 -14.84
N GLU A 655 -41.84 -31.69 -14.54
CA GLU A 655 -40.85 -32.37 -15.38
C GLU A 655 -41.28 -33.80 -15.76
N ARG A 656 -41.73 -34.62 -14.78
CA ARG A 656 -42.31 -35.95 -15.06
C ARG A 656 -43.62 -35.92 -15.86
N SER A 657 -44.34 -34.81 -15.88
CA SER A 657 -45.53 -34.62 -16.74
C SER A 657 -45.14 -34.25 -18.17
N LEU A 658 -44.13 -33.37 -18.34
CA LEU A 658 -43.55 -33.01 -19.63
C LEU A 658 -42.87 -34.22 -20.31
N LYS A 659 -42.04 -34.97 -19.57
CA LYS A 659 -41.38 -36.21 -20.04
C LYS A 659 -42.39 -37.30 -20.45
N ARG A 660 -43.61 -37.31 -19.87
CA ARG A 660 -44.75 -38.16 -20.31
C ARG A 660 -45.44 -37.68 -21.59
N ARG A 661 -45.37 -36.38 -21.90
CA ARG A 661 -45.87 -35.77 -23.16
C ARG A 661 -44.85 -35.81 -24.30
N GLY A 662 -43.66 -36.35 -24.05
CA GLY A 662 -42.58 -36.49 -25.04
C GLY A 662 -41.58 -35.35 -25.04
N ILE A 663 -41.72 -34.34 -24.18
CA ILE A 663 -40.79 -33.21 -24.03
C ILE A 663 -39.74 -33.59 -22.98
N ARG A 664 -38.46 -33.61 -23.34
CA ARG A 664 -37.37 -34.14 -22.48
C ARG A 664 -36.24 -33.17 -22.17
N ASP A 665 -35.97 -32.24 -23.09
CA ASP A 665 -34.90 -31.26 -23.08
C ASP A 665 -35.45 -29.86 -23.36
N VAL A 666 -34.64 -28.83 -23.12
CA VAL A 666 -35.01 -27.42 -23.34
C VAL A 666 -35.35 -27.14 -24.80
N LYS A 667 -34.68 -27.79 -25.76
CA LYS A 667 -34.96 -27.64 -27.20
C LYS A 667 -36.37 -28.09 -27.58
N GLN A 668 -36.81 -29.23 -27.06
CA GLN A 668 -38.18 -29.71 -27.23
C GLN A 668 -39.19 -28.81 -26.49
N PHE A 669 -38.83 -28.23 -25.35
CA PHE A 669 -39.67 -27.27 -24.63
C PHE A 669 -39.88 -25.98 -25.45
N PHE A 670 -38.84 -25.45 -26.09
CA PHE A 670 -38.95 -24.29 -26.97
C PHE A 670 -39.87 -24.56 -28.17
N ILE A 671 -39.75 -25.74 -28.78
CA ILE A 671 -40.49 -26.15 -29.98
C ILE A 671 -41.94 -26.59 -29.69
N ALA A 672 -42.26 -27.04 -28.47
CA ALA A 672 -43.61 -27.41 -28.07
C ALA A 672 -44.54 -26.18 -28.00
N SER A 673 -45.81 -26.33 -28.41
CA SER A 673 -46.72 -25.18 -28.43
C SER A 673 -47.11 -24.73 -27.02
N ASN A 674 -47.35 -23.43 -26.83
CA ASN A 674 -47.67 -22.87 -25.51
C ASN A 674 -48.95 -23.48 -24.91
N LYS A 675 -49.84 -24.04 -25.74
CA LYS A 675 -51.07 -24.76 -25.34
C LYS A 675 -50.80 -26.19 -24.84
N GLU A 676 -49.74 -26.84 -25.33
CA GLU A 676 -49.29 -28.15 -24.84
C GLU A 676 -48.50 -28.05 -23.52
N LEU A 677 -47.84 -26.90 -23.30
CA LEU A 677 -47.11 -26.58 -22.07
C LEU A 677 -48.04 -26.12 -20.93
N THR A 678 -48.92 -25.14 -21.19
CA THR A 678 -49.86 -24.60 -20.18
C THR A 678 -50.93 -25.59 -19.71
N THR A 679 -51.15 -26.69 -20.43
CA THR A 679 -52.01 -27.79 -19.96
C THR A 679 -51.29 -28.75 -19.00
N VAL A 680 -50.07 -28.42 -18.54
CA VAL A 680 -49.40 -29.05 -17.39
C VAL A 680 -49.57 -28.18 -16.15
N SER A 681 -49.97 -28.79 -15.03
CA SER A 681 -50.13 -28.10 -13.74
C SER A 681 -48.84 -27.41 -13.29
N GLY A 682 -48.86 -26.09 -13.15
CA GLY A 682 -47.73 -25.27 -12.69
C GLY A 682 -47.07 -24.39 -13.76
N LEU A 683 -47.43 -24.53 -15.04
CA LEU A 683 -46.94 -23.66 -16.11
C LEU A 683 -48.04 -22.69 -16.57
N THR A 684 -47.90 -21.40 -16.26
CA THR A 684 -48.71 -20.32 -16.84
C THR A 684 -48.11 -19.86 -18.16
N ILE A 685 -48.89 -19.15 -18.99
CA ILE A 685 -48.41 -18.74 -20.31
C ILE A 685 -47.26 -17.72 -20.23
N GLY A 686 -47.33 -16.76 -19.29
CA GLY A 686 -46.26 -15.79 -19.04
C GLY A 686 -44.92 -16.42 -18.63
N ILE A 687 -44.96 -17.46 -17.77
CA ILE A 687 -43.76 -18.23 -17.40
C ILE A 687 -43.18 -18.96 -18.62
N VAL A 688 -44.04 -19.53 -19.47
CA VAL A 688 -43.60 -20.21 -20.70
C VAL A 688 -42.98 -19.21 -21.71
N THR A 689 -43.54 -18.01 -21.86
CA THR A 689 -42.97 -16.99 -22.76
C THR A 689 -41.66 -16.42 -22.25
N ASP A 690 -41.56 -16.11 -20.95
CA ASP A 690 -40.32 -15.58 -20.33
C ASP A 690 -39.15 -16.58 -20.41
N ILE A 691 -39.43 -17.87 -20.17
CA ILE A 691 -38.43 -18.92 -20.35
C ILE A 691 -38.00 -19.03 -21.82
N LYS A 692 -38.94 -18.98 -22.77
CA LYS A 692 -38.63 -19.11 -24.20
C LYS A 692 -37.86 -17.91 -24.79
N THR A 693 -38.03 -16.69 -24.27
CA THR A 693 -37.20 -15.54 -24.72
C THR A 693 -35.76 -15.64 -24.22
N LYS A 694 -35.56 -16.24 -23.03
CA LYS A 694 -34.25 -16.47 -22.37
C LYS A 694 -33.54 -17.77 -22.81
N CYS A 695 -34.13 -18.56 -23.70
CA CYS A 695 -33.41 -19.65 -24.36
C CYS A 695 -32.25 -19.12 -25.21
N SER A 696 -31.17 -19.89 -25.28
CA SER A 696 -30.02 -19.68 -26.16
C SER A 696 -30.40 -19.86 -27.63
N VAL A 697 -29.68 -19.22 -28.58
CA VAL A 697 -29.92 -19.36 -30.02
C VAL A 697 -29.72 -20.78 -30.57
N ASP A 698 -29.09 -21.66 -29.80
CA ASP A 698 -28.87 -23.05 -30.16
C ASP A 698 -30.16 -23.90 -30.18
N VAL A 699 -31.24 -23.47 -29.50
CA VAL A 699 -32.55 -24.16 -29.53
C VAL A 699 -33.20 -24.11 -30.92
N LEU A 700 -32.79 -23.16 -31.76
CA LEU A 700 -33.38 -22.94 -33.08
C LEU A 700 -33.15 -24.13 -34.04
N PRO A 701 -34.16 -24.53 -34.83
CA PRO A 701 -34.08 -25.76 -35.62
C PRO A 701 -33.10 -25.66 -36.80
N ASN A 702 -32.37 -26.76 -37.01
CA ASN A 702 -31.43 -26.97 -38.12
C ASN A 702 -30.23 -25.99 -38.20
N ILE A 703 -29.97 -25.18 -37.18
CA ILE A 703 -28.75 -24.35 -37.12
C ILE A 703 -27.55 -25.27 -36.83
N PRO A 704 -26.47 -25.27 -37.66
CA PRO A 704 -25.27 -26.04 -37.38
C PRO A 704 -24.36 -25.32 -36.37
N SER A 705 -23.54 -26.06 -35.63
CA SER A 705 -22.70 -25.52 -34.54
C SER A 705 -21.84 -24.33 -34.95
N GLN A 706 -21.25 -24.34 -36.16
CA GLN A 706 -20.47 -23.20 -36.69
C GLN A 706 -21.30 -21.90 -36.77
N THR A 707 -22.58 -21.97 -37.11
CA THR A 707 -23.47 -20.79 -37.14
C THR A 707 -23.78 -20.29 -35.72
N VAL A 708 -23.86 -21.20 -34.72
CA VAL A 708 -24.02 -20.82 -33.30
C VAL A 708 -22.75 -20.15 -32.78
N GLU A 709 -21.56 -20.69 -33.10
CA GLU A 709 -20.27 -20.08 -32.78
C GLU A 709 -20.15 -18.67 -33.37
N GLU A 710 -20.48 -18.49 -34.66
CA GLU A 710 -20.47 -17.16 -35.30
C GLU A 710 -21.54 -16.20 -34.72
N LEU A 711 -22.72 -16.68 -34.33
CA LEU A 711 -23.73 -15.88 -33.60
C LEU A 711 -23.19 -15.40 -32.24
N HIS A 712 -22.51 -16.27 -31.51
CA HIS A 712 -21.89 -15.94 -30.22
C HIS A 712 -20.70 -14.97 -30.37
N GLU A 713 -19.90 -15.08 -31.44
CA GLU A 713 -18.89 -14.06 -31.78
C GLU A 713 -19.52 -12.69 -32.08
N LYS A 714 -20.73 -12.67 -32.67
CA LYS A 714 -21.53 -11.44 -32.90
C LYS A 714 -22.26 -10.93 -31.65
N LYS A 715 -22.17 -11.64 -30.52
CA LYS A 715 -22.89 -11.37 -29.26
C LYS A 715 -24.42 -11.51 -29.36
N ILE A 716 -24.89 -12.42 -30.20
CA ILE A 716 -26.31 -12.77 -30.33
C ILE A 716 -26.47 -14.11 -29.61
N TYR A 717 -26.86 -14.07 -28.34
CA TYR A 717 -26.82 -15.23 -27.45
C TYR A 717 -28.20 -15.81 -27.19
N SER A 718 -29.22 -14.97 -26.95
CA SER A 718 -30.60 -15.39 -26.72
C SER A 718 -31.44 -15.40 -28.00
N VAL A 719 -32.53 -16.17 -27.97
CA VAL A 719 -33.58 -16.11 -28.99
C VAL A 719 -34.15 -14.69 -29.12
N LEU A 720 -34.26 -13.93 -28.02
CA LEU A 720 -34.71 -12.53 -28.05
C LEU A 720 -33.72 -11.62 -28.81
N ASP A 721 -32.41 -11.74 -28.57
CA ASP A 721 -31.38 -11.00 -29.31
C ASP A 721 -31.49 -11.27 -30.83
N PHE A 722 -31.77 -12.52 -31.21
CA PHE A 722 -31.92 -12.92 -32.61
C PHE A 722 -33.12 -12.27 -33.30
N ILE A 723 -34.23 -12.03 -32.60
CA ILE A 723 -35.37 -11.27 -33.14
C ILE A 723 -34.96 -9.80 -33.31
N GLN A 724 -34.37 -9.21 -32.27
CA GLN A 724 -34.08 -7.77 -32.17
C GLN A 724 -32.94 -7.30 -33.10
N ARG A 725 -32.09 -8.20 -33.61
CA ARG A 725 -30.97 -7.83 -34.50
C ARG A 725 -31.43 -7.51 -35.92
N ASP A 726 -30.81 -6.50 -36.54
CA ASP A 726 -31.02 -6.14 -37.94
C ASP A 726 -30.70 -7.31 -38.89
N ASP A 727 -31.58 -7.56 -39.86
CA ASP A 727 -31.42 -8.67 -40.82
C ASP A 727 -30.15 -8.53 -41.67
N GLU A 728 -29.71 -7.30 -41.97
CA GLU A 728 -28.43 -7.03 -42.61
C GLU A 728 -27.24 -7.56 -41.81
N GLU A 729 -27.29 -7.64 -40.48
CA GLU A 729 -26.20 -8.23 -39.68
C GLU A 729 -26.28 -9.76 -39.62
N LEU A 730 -27.48 -10.32 -39.53
CA LEU A 730 -27.70 -11.77 -39.57
C LEU A 730 -27.29 -12.38 -40.92
N LEU A 731 -27.53 -11.67 -42.03
CA LEU A 731 -27.08 -12.04 -43.39
C LEU A 731 -25.56 -12.14 -43.57
N LYS A 732 -24.77 -11.66 -42.61
CA LYS A 732 -23.29 -11.72 -42.64
C LYS A 732 -22.74 -12.99 -41.97
N ILE A 733 -23.61 -13.86 -41.45
CA ILE A 733 -23.26 -15.06 -40.67
C ILE A 733 -23.43 -16.32 -41.54
N TYR A 734 -22.50 -17.27 -41.40
CA TYR A 734 -22.49 -18.49 -42.19
C TYR A 734 -23.80 -19.29 -42.05
N GLY A 735 -24.38 -19.67 -43.18
CA GLY A 735 -25.60 -20.49 -43.25
C GLY A 735 -26.93 -19.73 -43.07
N LEU A 736 -26.91 -18.43 -42.77
CA LEU A 736 -28.10 -17.57 -42.70
C LEU A 736 -28.32 -16.81 -44.02
N SER A 737 -29.22 -17.33 -44.87
CA SER A 737 -29.74 -16.61 -46.04
C SER A 737 -30.99 -15.81 -45.70
N ASP A 738 -31.34 -14.84 -46.52
CA ASP A 738 -32.48 -13.92 -46.37
C ASP A 738 -33.80 -14.64 -45.97
N HIS A 739 -34.28 -15.51 -46.86
CA HIS A 739 -35.42 -16.40 -46.62
C HIS A 739 -35.29 -17.21 -45.30
N ARG A 740 -34.08 -17.62 -44.90
CA ARG A 740 -33.85 -18.39 -43.67
C ARG A 740 -33.95 -17.52 -42.42
N VAL A 741 -33.45 -16.28 -42.46
CA VAL A 741 -33.62 -15.31 -41.37
C VAL A 741 -35.10 -15.01 -41.16
N SER A 742 -35.85 -14.74 -42.25
CA SER A 742 -37.30 -14.57 -42.19
C SER A 742 -38.01 -15.80 -41.62
N SER A 743 -37.71 -17.00 -42.14
CA SER A 743 -38.32 -18.25 -41.65
C SER A 743 -38.00 -18.56 -40.18
N LEU A 744 -36.82 -18.18 -39.68
CA LEU A 744 -36.47 -18.34 -38.26
C LEU A 744 -37.18 -17.31 -37.39
N LYS A 745 -37.23 -16.03 -37.80
CA LYS A 745 -37.97 -14.99 -37.05
C LYS A 745 -39.48 -15.27 -37.01
N GLU A 746 -40.08 -15.69 -38.13
CA GLU A 746 -41.48 -16.15 -38.18
C GLU A 746 -41.73 -17.35 -37.25
N LEU A 747 -40.82 -18.34 -37.23
CA LEU A 747 -40.93 -19.50 -36.35
C LEU A 747 -40.87 -19.11 -34.88
N VAL A 748 -39.95 -18.22 -34.51
CA VAL A 748 -39.78 -17.73 -33.14
C VAL A 748 -41.01 -16.93 -32.69
N GLN A 749 -41.46 -15.96 -33.50
CA GLN A 749 -42.67 -15.16 -33.22
C GLN A 749 -43.90 -16.07 -33.02
N LYS A 750 -44.05 -17.10 -33.86
CA LYS A 750 -45.12 -18.10 -33.76
C LYS A 750 -45.01 -19.02 -32.54
N GLN A 751 -43.81 -19.27 -32.01
CA GLN A 751 -43.60 -20.09 -30.80
C GLN A 751 -43.71 -19.28 -29.50
N LEU A 752 -43.58 -17.96 -29.59
CA LEU A 752 -43.89 -17.02 -28.50
C LEU A 752 -45.38 -16.63 -28.48
N ASP A 753 -46.16 -16.96 -29.53
CA ASP A 753 -47.60 -16.66 -29.70
C ASP A 753 -47.90 -15.14 -29.67
N LEU A 754 -46.95 -14.30 -30.11
CA LEU A 754 -47.02 -12.83 -30.10
C LEU A 754 -47.58 -12.24 -31.42
N SER A 755 -48.52 -11.30 -31.35
CA SER A 755 -48.88 -10.46 -32.50
C SER A 755 -47.92 -9.27 -32.70
N LEU A 756 -47.98 -8.68 -33.90
CA LEU A 756 -47.20 -7.48 -34.29
C LEU A 756 -47.61 -6.19 -33.57
N GLU A 757 -48.72 -6.22 -32.82
CA GLU A 757 -49.20 -5.10 -32.00
C GLU A 757 -48.89 -5.35 -30.51
N GLU A 758 -49.02 -6.59 -30.02
CA GLU A 758 -48.57 -6.98 -28.67
C GLU A 758 -47.05 -6.82 -28.50
N LEU A 759 -46.24 -6.99 -29.55
CA LEU A 759 -44.80 -6.62 -29.54
C LEU A 759 -44.53 -5.10 -29.43
N ARG A 760 -45.56 -4.27 -29.26
CA ARG A 760 -45.53 -2.83 -28.94
C ARG A 760 -46.46 -2.42 -27.80
N GLU A 761 -47.21 -3.37 -27.22
CA GLU A 761 -48.12 -3.15 -26.10
C GLU A 761 -47.77 -4.02 -24.87
N GLY A 762 -46.91 -5.02 -25.02
CA GLY A 762 -46.11 -5.57 -23.92
C GLY A 762 -45.23 -4.50 -23.24
N GLU A 763 -44.76 -3.51 -24.00
CA GLU A 763 -44.15 -2.26 -23.48
C GLU A 763 -45.15 -1.35 -22.70
N LYS A 764 -46.36 -1.81 -22.37
CA LYS A 764 -47.41 -1.04 -21.67
C LYS A 764 -48.30 -1.84 -20.71
N GLU A 765 -48.51 -3.14 -20.92
CA GLU A 765 -49.32 -3.95 -19.97
C GLU A 765 -48.45 -4.62 -18.90
N GLU A 766 -47.16 -4.87 -19.15
CA GLU A 766 -46.19 -5.11 -18.07
C GLU A 766 -45.96 -3.85 -17.21
N GLU A 767 -46.23 -2.64 -17.73
CA GLU A 767 -46.31 -1.41 -16.91
C GLU A 767 -47.53 -1.35 -15.98
N LEU A 768 -48.50 -2.29 -16.06
CA LEU A 768 -49.79 -2.19 -15.35
C LEU A 768 -50.01 -3.26 -14.27
N GLU A 769 -49.68 -4.54 -14.49
CA GLU A 769 -49.81 -5.55 -13.42
C GLU A 769 -48.71 -5.45 -12.34
N GLU A 770 -47.54 -4.86 -12.67
CA GLU A 770 -46.60 -4.41 -11.63
C GLU A 770 -47.16 -3.23 -10.80
N GLU A 771 -48.09 -2.41 -11.31
CA GLU A 771 -48.62 -1.30 -10.52
C GLU A 771 -49.57 -1.76 -9.39
N GLU A 772 -50.42 -2.79 -9.58
CA GLU A 772 -51.36 -3.22 -8.52
C GLU A 772 -50.69 -3.99 -7.36
N ILE A 773 -49.81 -4.96 -7.63
CA ILE A 773 -49.15 -5.71 -6.53
C ILE A 773 -48.22 -4.79 -5.73
N ILE A 774 -47.56 -3.85 -6.41
CA ILE A 774 -46.72 -2.86 -5.73
C ILE A 774 -47.60 -1.74 -5.11
N GLU A 775 -48.88 -1.56 -5.46
CA GLU A 775 -49.80 -0.56 -4.84
C GLU A 775 -50.19 -0.90 -3.39
N GLU A 776 -50.31 -2.18 -3.03
CA GLU A 776 -50.53 -2.58 -1.62
C GLU A 776 -49.23 -2.56 -0.82
N ALA A 777 -48.13 -3.08 -1.36
CA ALA A 777 -46.81 -2.96 -0.72
C ALA A 777 -46.41 -1.48 -0.47
N LYS A 778 -46.69 -0.60 -1.45
CA LYS A 778 -46.49 0.85 -1.29
C LYS A 778 -47.41 1.48 -0.23
N LYS A 779 -48.50 0.87 0.25
CA LYS A 779 -49.40 1.54 1.23
C LYS A 779 -48.83 1.60 2.64
N GLU A 780 -47.96 0.68 3.06
CA GLU A 780 -47.29 0.77 4.37
C GLU A 780 -45.95 1.52 4.30
N GLU A 781 -45.34 1.72 3.12
CA GLU A 781 -44.20 2.64 2.95
C GLU A 781 -44.60 4.09 2.59
N LYS A 782 -45.82 4.34 2.10
CA LYS A 782 -46.33 5.69 1.71
C LYS A 782 -46.71 6.63 2.88
N GLU A 783 -46.22 6.40 4.10
CA GLU A 783 -46.07 7.50 5.08
C GLU A 783 -44.63 8.07 5.15
N SER A 784 -43.64 7.48 4.45
CA SER A 784 -42.27 8.01 4.41
C SER A 784 -41.79 8.47 3.02
N LEU A 785 -42.23 7.82 1.93
CA LEU A 785 -41.77 8.14 0.57
C LEU A 785 -42.88 8.73 -0.32
N SER A 786 -43.00 10.06 -0.26
CA SER A 786 -43.65 10.87 -1.30
C SER A 786 -42.59 11.62 -2.12
N ILE A 787 -42.96 12.05 -3.34
CA ILE A 787 -42.10 12.71 -4.35
C ILE A 787 -41.17 11.74 -5.10
N LYS A 788 -41.62 11.26 -6.28
CA LYS A 788 -40.69 10.87 -7.36
C LYS A 788 -39.98 12.14 -7.85
N GLU A 789 -38.71 12.34 -7.49
CA GLU A 789 -37.93 13.46 -8.01
C GLU A 789 -37.72 13.30 -9.52
N LYS A 790 -38.05 14.33 -10.29
CA LYS A 790 -37.61 14.40 -11.69
C LYS A 790 -36.10 14.61 -11.68
N LEU A 791 -35.35 13.75 -12.38
CA LEU A 791 -33.95 14.00 -12.69
C LEU A 791 -33.78 15.46 -13.13
N PRO A 792 -32.96 16.26 -12.43
CA PRO A 792 -32.89 17.69 -12.70
C PRO A 792 -32.43 17.94 -14.14
N PRO A 793 -32.95 18.99 -14.82
CA PRO A 793 -32.47 19.32 -16.16
C PRO A 793 -30.99 19.70 -16.09
N PRO A 794 -30.11 19.14 -16.94
CA PRO A 794 -28.68 19.46 -16.91
C PRO A 794 -28.48 20.97 -17.16
N PRO A 795 -27.45 21.58 -16.55
CA PRO A 795 -27.20 23.01 -16.71
C PRO A 795 -26.97 23.35 -18.19
N ALA A 796 -27.49 24.49 -18.66
CA ALA A 796 -27.49 24.90 -20.08
C ALA A 796 -26.10 25.04 -20.74
N ASP A 797 -25.03 24.89 -19.96
CA ASP A 797 -23.63 24.99 -20.33
C ASP A 797 -22.96 23.57 -20.40
N PHE A 798 -23.71 22.48 -20.13
CA PHE A 798 -23.28 21.08 -20.07
C PHE A 798 -22.87 20.52 -21.44
N LEU A 799 -21.75 19.78 -21.46
CA LEU A 799 -21.22 19.13 -22.65
C LEU A 799 -21.07 17.62 -22.40
N PRO A 800 -21.80 16.74 -23.13
CA PRO A 800 -21.65 15.29 -23.00
C PRO A 800 -20.26 14.82 -23.46
N ALA A 801 -19.82 13.67 -22.98
CA ALA A 801 -18.45 13.16 -23.18
C ALA A 801 -18.05 12.97 -24.65
N ASP A 802 -19.02 12.59 -25.48
CA ASP A 802 -18.94 12.30 -26.91
C ASP A 802 -19.19 13.52 -27.80
N ALA A 803 -19.55 14.67 -27.23
CA ALA A 803 -19.77 15.91 -27.98
C ALA A 803 -18.56 16.25 -28.87
N PRO A 804 -18.75 16.52 -30.17
CA PRO A 804 -17.65 16.86 -31.06
C PRO A 804 -16.98 18.17 -30.64
N VAL A 805 -15.68 18.28 -30.87
CA VAL A 805 -14.85 19.47 -30.52
C VAL A 805 -15.32 20.79 -31.19
N GLU A 806 -16.28 20.73 -32.12
CA GLU A 806 -16.92 21.88 -32.76
C GLU A 806 -18.06 22.50 -31.92
N GLU A 807 -18.56 21.80 -30.90
CA GLU A 807 -19.58 22.29 -29.95
C GLU A 807 -18.97 22.93 -28.70
N LEU A 808 -17.66 22.79 -28.50
CA LEU A 808 -16.94 23.40 -27.39
C LEU A 808 -16.94 24.94 -27.49
N ASP A 809 -17.33 25.63 -26.41
CA ASP A 809 -17.48 27.10 -26.39
C ASP A 809 -16.19 27.80 -26.84
N GLY A 810 -16.33 28.77 -27.74
CA GLY A 810 -15.21 29.51 -28.35
C GLY A 810 -14.37 28.75 -29.39
N ILE A 811 -14.70 27.50 -29.74
CA ILE A 811 -13.92 26.68 -30.70
C ILE A 811 -14.58 26.67 -32.09
N GLY A 812 -14.36 27.73 -32.87
CA GLY A 812 -14.81 27.77 -34.27
C GLY A 812 -14.14 26.70 -35.15
N ALA A 813 -14.77 26.35 -36.29
CA ALA A 813 -14.37 25.22 -37.16
C ALA A 813 -12.87 25.16 -37.53
N THR A 814 -12.20 26.30 -37.75
CA THR A 814 -10.75 26.34 -38.05
C THR A 814 -9.86 26.03 -36.85
N MET A 815 -10.37 26.15 -35.63
CA MET A 815 -9.75 25.70 -34.38
C MET A 815 -10.02 24.21 -34.16
N ALA A 816 -11.25 23.75 -34.40
CA ALA A 816 -11.61 22.34 -34.28
C ALA A 816 -10.83 21.44 -35.26
N GLN A 817 -10.66 21.85 -36.52
CA GLN A 817 -9.79 21.15 -37.47
C GLN A 817 -8.33 21.03 -37.00
N ARG A 818 -7.82 22.00 -36.22
CA ARG A 818 -6.47 21.94 -35.65
C ARG A 818 -6.39 21.02 -34.43
N LEU A 819 -7.47 20.90 -33.66
CA LEU A 819 -7.60 19.95 -32.55
C LEU A 819 -7.75 18.51 -33.05
N LYS A 820 -8.63 18.28 -34.04
CA LYS A 820 -8.76 17.00 -34.76
C LYS A 820 -7.42 16.57 -35.36
N LYS A 821 -6.67 17.49 -35.98
CA LYS A 821 -5.29 17.22 -36.47
C LYS A 821 -4.23 16.97 -35.37
N LYS A 822 -4.52 17.26 -34.09
CA LYS A 822 -3.72 16.82 -32.93
C LYS A 822 -4.27 15.55 -32.26
N GLY A 823 -5.30 14.90 -32.82
CA GLY A 823 -5.93 13.69 -32.26
C GLY A 823 -6.96 13.99 -31.15
N ILE A 824 -7.54 15.18 -31.13
CA ILE A 824 -8.57 15.60 -30.17
C ILE A 824 -9.86 15.87 -30.94
N GLU A 825 -10.82 14.94 -30.88
CA GLU A 825 -11.98 14.88 -31.76
C GLU A 825 -13.30 15.19 -31.04
N ASP A 826 -13.38 14.77 -29.78
CA ASP A 826 -14.51 14.90 -28.85
C ASP A 826 -14.10 15.58 -27.53
N ALA A 827 -15.10 15.95 -26.74
CA ALA A 827 -14.94 16.62 -25.45
C ALA A 827 -14.19 15.74 -24.43
N GLY A 828 -14.45 14.44 -24.40
CA GLY A 828 -13.76 13.48 -23.53
C GLY A 828 -12.24 13.50 -23.72
N LYS A 829 -11.78 13.36 -24.98
CA LYS A 829 -10.36 13.50 -25.35
C LYS A 829 -9.80 14.88 -24.95
N PHE A 830 -10.57 15.96 -25.14
CA PHE A 830 -10.15 17.32 -24.76
C PHE A 830 -9.90 17.47 -23.24
N TYR A 831 -10.70 16.83 -22.41
CA TYR A 831 -10.48 16.77 -20.95
C TYR A 831 -9.29 15.86 -20.58
N MET A 832 -9.18 14.67 -21.18
CA MET A 832 -8.14 13.68 -20.85
C MET A 832 -6.70 14.09 -21.22
N VAL A 833 -6.50 15.12 -22.04
CA VAL A 833 -5.17 15.61 -22.45
C VAL A 833 -4.30 16.02 -21.24
N LYS A 834 -3.26 15.22 -20.97
CA LYS A 834 -2.32 15.39 -19.84
C LYS A 834 -1.16 16.38 -20.08
N THR A 835 -1.11 17.05 -21.24
CA THR A 835 -0.02 18.00 -21.53
C THR A 835 -0.54 19.29 -22.16
N SER A 836 -0.20 20.42 -21.57
CA SER A 836 -0.60 21.76 -22.05
C SER A 836 -0.16 22.05 -23.49
N ARG A 837 0.94 21.45 -23.96
CA ARG A 837 1.43 21.55 -25.35
C ARG A 837 0.46 21.02 -26.41
N LEU A 838 -0.43 20.10 -26.06
CA LEU A 838 -1.49 19.64 -26.97
C LEU A 838 -2.60 20.70 -27.08
N LEU A 839 -2.93 21.42 -26.00
CA LEU A 839 -3.87 22.54 -26.02
C LEU A 839 -3.24 23.86 -26.49
N ASP A 840 -1.92 23.97 -26.54
CA ASP A 840 -1.21 25.13 -27.08
C ASP A 840 -1.44 25.25 -28.60
N ILE A 841 -2.45 26.05 -28.95
CA ILE A 841 -2.87 26.36 -30.32
C ILE A 841 -3.21 27.84 -30.37
N LYS A 842 -2.55 28.59 -31.26
CA LYS A 842 -2.74 30.04 -31.43
C LYS A 842 -4.20 30.38 -31.76
N GLY A 843 -4.92 30.87 -30.73
CA GLY A 843 -6.34 31.19 -30.75
C GLY A 843 -7.10 30.67 -29.52
N LEU A 844 -6.67 29.55 -28.93
CA LEU A 844 -7.37 28.90 -27.83
C LEU A 844 -7.00 29.53 -26.47
N GLY A 845 -7.95 30.22 -25.83
CA GLY A 845 -7.72 30.98 -24.60
C GLY A 845 -7.73 30.12 -23.32
N THR A 846 -7.00 30.55 -22.28
CA THR A 846 -6.96 29.87 -20.97
C THR A 846 -8.33 29.75 -20.33
N LYS A 847 -9.14 30.83 -20.36
CA LYS A 847 -10.52 30.83 -19.87
C LYS A 847 -11.41 29.86 -20.65
N THR A 848 -11.25 29.79 -21.97
CA THR A 848 -11.97 28.88 -22.86
C THR A 848 -11.68 27.42 -22.52
N ILE A 849 -10.40 27.09 -22.31
CA ILE A 849 -9.94 25.75 -21.89
C ILE A 849 -10.53 25.38 -20.51
N ALA A 850 -10.45 26.30 -19.54
CA ALA A 850 -10.97 26.05 -18.19
C ALA A 850 -12.50 25.90 -18.15
N LYS A 851 -13.24 26.73 -18.90
CA LYS A 851 -14.71 26.61 -19.02
C LYS A 851 -15.10 25.26 -19.63
N ASN A 852 -14.57 24.96 -20.82
CA ASN A 852 -14.89 23.71 -21.52
C ASN A 852 -14.49 22.48 -20.69
N ARG A 853 -13.34 22.49 -20.00
CA ARG A 853 -12.95 21.37 -19.13
C ARG A 853 -13.85 21.21 -17.90
N GLY A 854 -14.32 22.30 -17.29
CA GLY A 854 -15.19 22.23 -16.12
C GLY A 854 -16.61 21.77 -16.45
N ASN A 855 -17.13 22.17 -17.60
CA ASN A 855 -18.52 21.93 -18.00
C ASN A 855 -18.78 20.56 -18.68
N ILE A 856 -17.73 19.75 -18.84
CA ILE A 856 -17.84 18.39 -19.39
C ILE A 856 -18.47 17.43 -18.37
N ASP A 857 -19.22 16.46 -18.88
CA ASP A 857 -19.83 15.31 -18.22
C ASP A 857 -18.91 14.60 -17.20
N VAL A 858 -19.46 14.29 -16.01
CA VAL A 858 -18.75 13.52 -14.97
C VAL A 858 -18.29 12.14 -15.41
N ILE A 859 -18.89 11.52 -16.44
CA ILE A 859 -18.47 10.19 -16.93
C ILE A 859 -17.05 10.17 -17.53
N VAL A 860 -16.48 11.34 -17.83
CA VAL A 860 -15.09 11.47 -18.30
C VAL A 860 -14.08 11.33 -17.13
N LEU A 861 -14.56 11.28 -15.88
CA LEU A 861 -13.73 10.98 -14.72
C LEU A 861 -13.43 9.46 -14.63
N PRO A 862 -12.15 9.07 -14.52
CA PRO A 862 -11.80 7.65 -14.51
C PRO A 862 -12.37 6.95 -13.27
N ARG A 863 -13.00 5.78 -13.47
CA ARG A 863 -13.67 4.94 -12.45
C ARG A 863 -15.08 5.39 -12.02
N ILE A 864 -15.69 6.37 -12.69
CA ILE A 864 -17.15 6.56 -12.60
C ILE A 864 -17.80 5.67 -13.66
N ASN A 865 -18.72 4.80 -13.26
CA ASN A 865 -19.53 3.98 -14.16
C ASN A 865 -20.89 4.64 -14.42
N PHE A 866 -21.75 4.01 -15.23
CA PHE A 866 -23.05 4.57 -15.59
C PHE A 866 -24.00 4.70 -14.37
N GLU A 867 -23.94 3.75 -13.44
CA GLU A 867 -24.72 3.77 -12.19
C GLU A 867 -24.32 4.95 -11.29
N GLY A 868 -23.01 5.12 -11.05
CA GLY A 868 -22.49 6.25 -10.29
C GLY A 868 -22.77 7.60 -10.97
N LYS A 869 -22.87 7.65 -12.31
CA LYS A 869 -23.37 8.83 -13.03
C LYS A 869 -24.85 9.09 -12.75
N LEU A 870 -25.70 8.06 -12.71
CA LEU A 870 -27.12 8.21 -12.39
C LEU A 870 -27.31 8.79 -10.98
N GLU A 871 -26.60 8.23 -10.00
CA GLU A 871 -26.61 8.70 -8.61
C GLU A 871 -26.07 10.14 -8.47
N LEU A 872 -24.99 10.49 -9.18
CA LEU A 872 -24.49 11.87 -9.25
C LEU A 872 -25.48 12.84 -9.89
N ASN A 873 -26.16 12.44 -10.97
CA ASN A 873 -27.16 13.27 -11.65
C ASN A 873 -28.40 13.51 -10.77
N LEU A 874 -28.82 12.52 -9.97
CA LEU A 874 -29.86 12.70 -8.95
C LEU A 874 -29.43 13.73 -7.89
N MET A 875 -28.14 13.76 -7.52
CA MET A 875 -27.54 14.76 -6.63
C MET A 875 -27.23 16.13 -7.30
N GLU A 876 -27.83 16.44 -8.46
CA GLU A 876 -27.54 17.62 -9.31
C GLU A 876 -26.09 17.73 -9.87
N VAL A 877 -25.24 16.69 -9.75
CA VAL A 877 -23.80 16.71 -10.09
C VAL A 877 -23.53 16.24 -11.53
N PHE A 878 -23.93 17.03 -12.52
CA PHE A 878 -23.79 16.68 -13.95
C PHE A 878 -22.38 16.87 -14.53
N THR A 879 -21.63 17.89 -14.07
CA THR A 879 -20.35 18.32 -14.66
C THR A 879 -19.14 18.07 -13.75
N THR A 880 -17.95 17.89 -14.33
CA THR A 880 -16.71 17.71 -13.53
C THR A 880 -16.41 18.90 -12.59
N LYS A 881 -16.86 20.11 -12.94
CA LYS A 881 -16.81 21.28 -12.05
C LYS A 881 -17.74 21.12 -10.85
N GLN A 882 -19.00 20.69 -11.06
CA GLN A 882 -19.91 20.42 -9.94
C GLN A 882 -19.33 19.33 -9.04
N PHE A 883 -18.78 18.25 -9.61
CA PHE A 883 -18.14 17.18 -8.84
C PHE A 883 -17.00 17.68 -7.94
N LEU A 884 -16.22 18.67 -8.40
CA LEU A 884 -15.19 19.31 -7.59
C LEU A 884 -15.76 20.23 -6.49
N GLU A 885 -16.92 20.85 -6.73
CA GLU A 885 -17.55 21.83 -5.83
C GLU A 885 -18.44 21.18 -4.74
N THR A 886 -18.99 19.99 -4.98
CA THR A 886 -19.71 19.15 -3.98
C THR A 886 -18.80 18.74 -2.82
N GLU A 887 -19.34 18.44 -1.63
CA GLU A 887 -18.55 18.00 -0.46
C GLU A 887 -18.18 16.50 -0.52
N ASP A 888 -17.06 16.09 0.08
CA ASP A 888 -16.53 14.72 -0.04
C ASP A 888 -17.48 13.66 0.58
N ASP A 889 -18.12 13.98 1.70
CA ASP A 889 -18.97 13.05 2.47
C ASP A 889 -20.32 12.75 1.77
N LEU A 890 -20.77 13.64 0.87
CA LEU A 890 -21.92 13.38 0.00
C LEU A 890 -21.53 12.41 -1.13
N LEU A 891 -20.34 12.61 -1.70
CA LEU A 891 -19.85 11.79 -2.81
C LEU A 891 -19.48 10.36 -2.37
N THR A 892 -19.25 10.11 -1.08
CA THR A 892 -19.04 8.74 -0.55
C THR A 892 -20.29 7.86 -0.57
N ASN A 893 -21.47 8.44 -0.76
CA ASN A 893 -22.73 7.69 -0.84
C ASN A 893 -22.99 7.15 -2.26
N VAL A 894 -22.21 7.60 -3.26
CA VAL A 894 -22.29 7.13 -4.65
C VAL A 894 -21.53 5.83 -4.83
N LYS A 895 -22.15 4.83 -5.46
CA LYS A 895 -21.55 3.52 -5.70
C LYS A 895 -20.24 3.63 -6.48
N GLY A 896 -19.22 2.91 -6.03
CA GLY A 896 -17.86 2.95 -6.55
C GLY A 896 -16.98 4.11 -6.04
N LEU A 897 -17.56 5.18 -5.49
CA LEU A 897 -16.81 6.34 -5.00
C LEU A 897 -16.51 6.25 -3.50
N ARG A 898 -15.34 5.67 -3.16
CA ARG A 898 -14.78 5.71 -1.80
C ARG A 898 -13.93 6.97 -1.60
N THR A 899 -13.79 7.47 -0.37
CA THR A 899 -13.05 8.71 -0.03
C THR A 899 -11.66 8.81 -0.71
N PRO A 900 -10.80 7.78 -0.71
CA PRO A 900 -9.49 7.84 -1.37
C PRO A 900 -9.57 7.97 -2.91
N THR A 901 -10.67 7.52 -3.52
CA THR A 901 -10.96 7.74 -4.95
C THR A 901 -11.46 9.17 -5.17
N ILE A 902 -12.35 9.68 -4.31
CA ILE A 902 -12.96 11.02 -4.43
C ILE A 902 -11.88 12.10 -4.33
N SER A 903 -11.07 12.10 -3.26
CA SER A 903 -10.04 13.13 -3.07
C SER A 903 -8.98 13.10 -4.19
N LYS A 904 -8.66 11.90 -4.72
CA LYS A 904 -7.80 11.76 -5.90
C LYS A 904 -8.46 12.30 -7.17
N LEU A 905 -9.74 12.00 -7.41
CA LEU A 905 -10.48 12.54 -8.56
C LEU A 905 -10.55 14.07 -8.51
N LYS A 906 -10.84 14.65 -7.34
CA LYS A 906 -10.82 16.11 -7.15
C LYS A 906 -9.44 16.71 -7.42
N GLN A 907 -8.36 16.08 -6.95
CA GLN A 907 -7.00 16.52 -7.27
C GLN A 907 -6.70 16.43 -8.78
N GLU A 908 -7.14 15.36 -9.45
CA GLU A 908 -7.01 15.24 -10.92
C GLU A 908 -7.87 16.26 -11.69
N ILE A 909 -9.04 16.65 -11.17
CA ILE A 909 -9.88 17.71 -11.75
C ILE A 909 -9.20 19.07 -11.55
N GLU A 910 -8.72 19.40 -10.34
CA GLU A 910 -7.94 20.63 -10.10
C GLU A 910 -6.75 20.73 -11.06
N GLU A 911 -5.96 19.65 -11.21
CA GLU A 911 -4.81 19.64 -12.12
C GLU A 911 -5.26 19.88 -13.58
N LYS A 912 -6.30 19.17 -14.05
CA LYS A 912 -6.78 19.30 -15.44
C LYS A 912 -7.43 20.67 -15.72
N LEU A 913 -8.05 21.32 -14.73
CA LEU A 913 -8.54 22.70 -14.82
C LEU A 913 -7.39 23.72 -14.76
N LEU A 914 -6.32 23.45 -14.00
CA LEU A 914 -5.14 24.30 -13.88
C LEU A 914 -4.11 24.12 -15.02
N MET A 915 -4.25 23.07 -15.85
CA MET A 915 -3.45 22.82 -17.06
C MET A 915 -3.64 23.84 -18.20
N THR A 916 -4.18 25.03 -17.93
CA THR A 916 -4.32 26.08 -18.95
C THR A 916 -2.94 26.63 -19.39
N PRO A 917 -2.76 27.05 -20.66
CA PRO A 917 -1.53 27.68 -21.15
C PRO A 917 -1.21 29.02 -20.46
N GLY A 918 -0.53 28.98 -19.31
CA GLY A 918 0.03 30.15 -18.63
C GLY A 918 -0.28 30.28 -17.13
N SER A 919 -1.11 29.41 -16.55
CA SER A 919 -1.45 29.46 -15.12
C SER A 919 -0.37 28.85 -14.23
N LYS A 920 0.63 29.64 -13.81
CA LYS A 920 1.36 29.38 -12.55
C LYS A 920 0.50 29.84 -11.37
N ALA A 921 -0.04 28.93 -10.58
CA ALA A 921 -0.80 29.25 -9.36
C ALA A 921 -0.41 28.30 -8.21
N LYS A 922 -0.27 28.85 -7.00
CA LYS A 922 -0.02 28.08 -5.77
C LYS A 922 -1.35 27.53 -5.26
N GLN A 923 -1.41 26.24 -4.92
CA GLN A 923 -2.55 25.71 -4.18
C GLN A 923 -2.68 26.40 -2.82
N LYS A 924 -3.93 26.65 -2.40
CA LYS A 924 -4.29 27.14 -1.07
C LYS A 924 -5.27 26.15 -0.46
N THR A 925 -4.91 25.51 0.64
CA THR A 925 -5.84 24.74 1.45
C THR A 925 -6.90 25.65 2.08
N ARG A 926 -8.15 25.18 2.13
CA ARG A 926 -9.24 25.83 2.87
C ARG A 926 -9.04 25.60 4.39
N GLN A 927 -9.50 26.57 5.19
CA GLN A 927 -9.72 26.43 6.63
C GLN A 927 -11.21 26.69 6.94
N PRO A 928 -11.76 26.14 8.04
CA PRO A 928 -13.17 26.29 8.40
C PRO A 928 -13.56 27.74 8.72
N SER A 929 -14.87 28.01 8.70
CA SER A 929 -15.42 29.36 8.64
C SER A 929 -15.38 30.13 9.96
N LYS A 930 -15.21 31.47 9.88
CA LYS A 930 -15.53 32.41 10.96
C LYS A 930 -16.53 33.46 10.46
N LYS A 931 -17.50 33.80 11.31
CA LYS A 931 -18.63 34.69 11.00
C LYS A 931 -18.16 36.12 10.66
N LYS A 932 -18.82 36.75 9.69
CA LYS A 932 -18.59 38.16 9.30
C LYS A 932 -19.30 39.12 10.27
N PRO A 933 -18.68 40.24 10.68
CA PRO A 933 -19.41 41.47 10.99
C PRO A 933 -19.87 42.19 9.71
N ALA A 934 -20.86 43.08 9.83
CA ALA A 934 -21.57 43.66 8.69
C ALA A 934 -20.80 44.79 7.95
N LYS A 935 -21.27 45.11 6.73
CA LYS A 935 -20.77 46.25 5.92
C LYS A 935 -21.33 47.57 6.44
N THR A 936 -20.50 48.62 6.46
CA THR A 936 -20.95 50.02 6.35
C THR A 936 -20.36 50.64 5.08
N LYS A 937 -21.16 51.43 4.37
CA LYS A 937 -20.77 52.10 3.11
C LYS A 937 -20.10 53.45 3.40
N SER A 938 -19.16 53.86 2.56
CA SER A 938 -18.75 55.27 2.41
C SER A 938 -18.54 55.62 0.92
N VAL A 939 -18.58 56.91 0.58
CA VAL A 939 -18.84 57.41 -0.79
C VAL A 939 -17.68 58.26 -1.34
N LYS A 940 -17.66 58.46 -2.66
CA LYS A 940 -16.59 59.06 -3.47
C LYS A 940 -16.33 60.58 -3.26
N ALA A 941 -15.03 60.90 -3.10
CA ALA A 941 -14.24 61.87 -3.90
C ALA A 941 -14.22 63.40 -3.63
N LYS A 942 -13.14 64.02 -4.20
CA LYS A 942 -12.76 65.45 -4.35
C LYS A 942 -12.21 66.13 -3.07
N SER A 943 -10.92 66.50 -3.00
CA SER A 943 -10.14 67.62 -3.63
C SER A 943 -10.18 68.92 -2.79
N THR A 944 -9.25 69.89 -2.79
CA THR A 944 -8.12 70.27 -3.69
C THR A 944 -7.17 71.27 -2.98
N THR A 945 -5.88 71.40 -3.39
CA THR A 945 -4.97 72.59 -3.14
C THR A 945 -4.65 72.94 -1.65
N ALA A 946 -3.69 73.79 -1.21
CA ALA A 946 -2.55 74.61 -1.70
C ALA A 946 -1.74 75.13 -0.45
N LYS A 947 -0.57 75.81 -0.45
CA LYS A 947 0.61 76.07 -1.33
C LYS A 947 1.69 76.86 -0.52
N LYS A 948 3.00 76.73 -0.86
CA LYS A 948 4.08 77.76 -0.70
C LYS A 948 4.55 78.14 0.73
N ASP A 949 5.69 78.82 0.97
CA ASP A 949 6.84 79.32 0.15
C ASP A 949 8.13 79.27 1.04
N LYS A 950 9.34 78.94 0.53
CA LYS A 950 10.53 79.83 0.30
C LYS A 950 11.19 80.46 1.57
N SER A 951 12.50 80.77 1.62
CA SER A 951 13.33 81.38 0.56
C SER A 951 14.86 81.21 0.69
N ILE A 952 15.53 81.26 -0.48
CA ILE A 952 16.77 82.01 -0.84
C ILE A 952 17.99 81.84 0.10
N ALA A 953 19.15 81.25 -0.26
CA ALA A 953 19.88 81.17 -1.54
C ALA A 953 20.70 82.43 -1.94
N GLU A 954 21.62 82.87 -1.07
CA GLU A 954 22.52 84.00 -1.35
C GLU A 954 23.96 83.79 -0.81
N TYR A 955 24.67 82.78 -1.33
CA TYR A 955 26.14 82.74 -1.26
C TYR A 955 26.76 82.05 -2.49
N LEU A 956 26.89 82.81 -3.58
CA LEU A 956 27.91 82.73 -4.65
C LEU A 956 28.13 81.39 -5.40
N GLY A 957 28.02 81.27 -6.73
CA GLY A 957 27.57 82.25 -7.73
C GLY A 957 28.00 81.95 -9.19
N THR A 958 27.23 81.15 -9.95
CA THR A 958 27.21 81.03 -11.45
C THR A 958 28.49 80.54 -12.18
N LYS A 959 28.45 79.81 -13.31
CA LYS A 959 27.34 79.39 -14.21
C LYS A 959 27.64 78.02 -14.89
N GLN A 960 26.67 77.53 -15.67
CA GLN A 960 26.47 76.16 -16.20
C GLN A 960 27.22 75.84 -17.53
N PRO A 961 27.36 74.57 -18.03
CA PRO A 961 26.26 73.58 -18.14
C PRO A 961 26.53 72.04 -18.11
N LYS A 962 25.39 71.30 -18.09
CA LYS A 962 25.15 69.86 -18.39
C LYS A 962 25.81 68.76 -17.53
N GLN A 963 25.01 68.27 -16.58
CA GLN A 963 24.79 66.85 -16.23
C GLN A 963 26.01 65.90 -16.14
N LYS A 964 26.52 65.68 -14.92
CA LYS A 964 27.05 64.38 -14.47
C LYS A 964 27.09 64.27 -12.94
N ALA A 965 27.26 63.02 -12.46
CA ALA A 965 27.58 62.60 -11.09
C ALA A 965 26.60 62.99 -9.94
N LYS A 966 25.90 61.97 -9.42
CA LYS A 966 25.73 61.76 -7.99
C LYS A 966 26.20 60.35 -7.62
N SER A 967 27.19 60.28 -6.74
CA SER A 967 27.70 59.12 -6.00
C SER A 967 28.08 59.64 -4.60
N SER A 968 28.23 58.85 -3.54
CA SER A 968 28.12 57.40 -3.32
C SER A 968 26.93 57.10 -2.38
N ALA A 969 26.26 55.94 -2.35
CA ALA A 969 26.63 54.53 -2.54
C ALA A 969 27.27 53.86 -1.30
N SER A 970 26.49 52.98 -0.66
CA SER A 970 26.99 51.74 -0.05
C SER A 970 26.66 50.59 -1.02
N SER A 971 27.28 50.61 -2.20
CA SER A 971 27.12 49.58 -3.22
C SER A 971 27.66 48.26 -2.71
N ALA A 972 26.87 47.19 -2.77
CA ALA A 972 27.44 45.86 -2.88
C ALA A 972 28.27 45.83 -4.17
N GLU A 973 29.51 45.35 -4.10
CA GLU A 973 30.32 45.15 -5.31
C GLU A 973 29.76 43.97 -6.08
N VAL A 974 28.94 44.28 -7.09
CA VAL A 974 28.48 43.30 -8.07
C VAL A 974 29.73 42.81 -8.81
N ALA A 975 30.08 41.54 -8.60
CA ALA A 975 31.27 40.95 -9.19
C ALA A 975 31.24 41.10 -10.73
N PRO A 976 32.36 41.46 -11.39
CA PRO A 976 32.37 41.67 -12.83
C PRO A 976 31.97 40.40 -13.61
N PRO A 977 31.38 40.54 -14.81
CA PRO A 977 31.06 39.41 -15.66
C PRO A 977 32.32 38.57 -15.96
N PRO A 978 32.24 37.23 -15.97
CA PRO A 978 33.41 36.38 -16.24
C PRO A 978 34.00 36.63 -17.64
N ASP A 979 35.33 36.69 -17.75
CA ASP A 979 36.03 36.94 -19.04
C ASP A 979 35.68 35.90 -20.14
N ASP A 980 35.29 34.69 -19.74
CA ASP A 980 34.89 33.57 -20.60
C ASP A 980 33.39 33.63 -21.04
N LEU A 981 32.67 34.73 -20.77
CA LEU A 981 31.25 34.93 -21.12
C LEU A 981 31.04 34.98 -22.64
N LEU A 982 30.17 34.13 -23.16
CA LEU A 982 29.83 34.07 -24.58
C LEU A 982 28.58 34.90 -24.91
N ASP A 983 28.79 35.96 -25.70
CA ASP A 983 27.74 36.78 -26.31
C ASP A 983 26.85 35.93 -27.27
N PRO A 984 25.52 35.88 -27.06
CA PRO A 984 24.60 35.15 -27.94
C PRO A 984 24.67 35.60 -29.41
N GLN A 985 24.85 36.89 -29.67
CA GLN A 985 24.89 37.46 -31.03
C GLN A 985 26.27 37.31 -31.69
N GLY A 986 27.27 36.77 -30.95
CA GLY A 986 28.59 36.45 -31.48
C GLY A 986 28.51 35.46 -32.66
N LYS A 987 29.43 35.61 -33.62
CA LYS A 987 29.60 34.63 -34.71
C LYS A 987 30.28 33.38 -34.17
N ILE A 988 29.83 32.20 -34.58
CA ILE A 988 30.33 30.91 -34.03
C ILE A 988 31.84 30.69 -34.20
N THR A 989 32.49 31.37 -35.15
CA THR A 989 33.95 31.40 -35.34
C THR A 989 34.74 32.09 -34.22
N VAL A 990 34.08 32.78 -33.28
CA VAL A 990 34.71 33.34 -32.07
C VAL A 990 35.05 32.24 -31.06
N ILE A 991 34.36 31.10 -31.10
CA ILE A 991 34.62 29.97 -30.20
C ILE A 991 35.97 29.34 -30.56
N LYS A 992 36.87 29.31 -29.58
CA LYS A 992 38.22 28.74 -29.66
C LYS A 992 38.16 27.27 -30.10
N GLY A 993 38.60 26.99 -31.33
CA GLY A 993 38.54 25.67 -31.98
C GLY A 993 37.62 25.59 -33.21
N VAL A 994 36.70 26.54 -33.41
CA VAL A 994 35.78 26.56 -34.56
C VAL A 994 36.43 27.22 -35.79
N GLY A 995 37.22 26.45 -36.54
CA GLY A 995 37.73 26.87 -37.85
C GLY A 995 36.64 27.02 -38.92
N LYS A 996 36.93 27.72 -40.03
CA LYS A 996 35.97 28.02 -41.13
C LYS A 996 35.19 26.78 -41.61
N LYS A 997 35.90 25.68 -41.92
CA LYS A 997 35.30 24.39 -42.34
C LYS A 997 34.37 23.75 -41.30
N THR A 998 34.48 24.12 -40.03
CA THR A 998 33.60 23.66 -38.95
C THR A 998 32.40 24.60 -38.80
N ALA A 999 32.60 25.91 -38.88
CA ALA A 999 31.52 26.90 -38.93
C ALA A 999 30.56 26.66 -40.12
N GLU A 1000 31.07 26.26 -41.28
CA GLU A 1000 30.27 25.85 -42.44
C GLU A 1000 29.38 24.61 -42.14
N LYS A 1001 29.84 23.69 -41.29
CA LYS A 1001 29.05 22.51 -40.86
C LYS A 1001 27.98 22.88 -39.82
N PHE A 1002 28.30 23.77 -38.88
CA PHE A 1002 27.30 24.37 -37.99
C PHE A 1002 26.21 25.11 -38.78
N SER A 1003 26.60 25.93 -39.76
CA SER A 1003 25.67 26.66 -40.64
C SER A 1003 24.74 25.72 -41.42
N LYS A 1004 25.25 24.60 -41.96
CA LYS A 1004 24.43 23.54 -42.58
C LYS A 1004 23.46 22.82 -41.63
N LEU A 1005 23.64 22.93 -40.31
CA LEU A 1005 22.73 22.46 -39.27
C LEU A 1005 21.83 23.59 -38.72
N GLY A 1006 21.86 24.76 -39.34
CA GLY A 1006 21.08 25.93 -38.92
C GLY A 1006 21.62 26.61 -37.67
N VAL A 1007 22.93 26.53 -37.42
CA VAL A 1007 23.65 27.22 -36.33
C VAL A 1007 24.61 28.24 -36.94
N SER A 1008 24.30 29.51 -36.72
CA SER A 1008 24.96 30.69 -37.32
C SER A 1008 25.53 31.63 -36.26
N SER A 1009 24.77 31.87 -35.18
CA SER A 1009 25.22 32.58 -33.99
C SER A 1009 25.78 31.61 -32.93
N VAL A 1010 26.35 32.18 -31.86
CA VAL A 1010 26.75 31.43 -30.66
C VAL A 1010 25.53 31.09 -29.79
N GLY A 1011 24.47 31.90 -29.79
CA GLY A 1011 23.19 31.58 -29.14
C GLY A 1011 22.45 30.38 -29.73
N ASP A 1012 22.52 30.21 -31.07
CA ASP A 1012 21.88 29.10 -31.81
C ASP A 1012 22.34 27.72 -31.28
N LEU A 1013 23.51 27.64 -30.65
CA LEU A 1013 24.03 26.42 -30.00
C LEU A 1013 23.18 25.93 -28.84
N PHE A 1014 22.36 26.77 -28.20
CA PHE A 1014 21.46 26.40 -27.12
C PHE A 1014 20.16 25.76 -27.67
N GLU A 1015 19.60 26.36 -28.72
CA GLU A 1015 18.28 25.99 -29.27
C GLU A 1015 18.24 24.64 -30.00
N LYS A 1016 19.34 24.21 -30.65
CA LYS A 1016 19.34 22.94 -31.40
C LYS A 1016 19.41 21.71 -30.50
N ASP A 1017 18.99 20.56 -31.00
CA ASP A 1017 19.14 19.29 -30.29
C ASP A 1017 20.62 18.90 -30.16
N LEU A 1018 21.02 18.49 -28.95
CA LEU A 1018 22.39 18.08 -28.62
C LEU A 1018 22.88 16.94 -29.55
N THR A 1019 22.00 15.99 -29.86
CA THR A 1019 22.22 14.83 -30.74
C THR A 1019 22.40 15.18 -32.22
N LYS A 1020 22.13 16.42 -32.63
CA LYS A 1020 22.45 16.95 -33.97
C LYS A 1020 23.81 17.64 -33.98
N LEU A 1021 24.19 18.30 -32.88
CA LEU A 1021 25.47 19.00 -32.74
C LEU A 1021 26.65 18.04 -32.53
N THR A 1022 26.47 16.95 -31.77
CA THR A 1022 27.51 15.90 -31.56
C THR A 1022 27.90 15.14 -32.83
N LYS A 1023 27.19 15.33 -33.96
CA LYS A 1023 27.56 14.79 -35.27
C LYS A 1023 28.67 15.58 -35.97
N ILE A 1024 29.11 16.70 -35.39
CA ILE A 1024 30.20 17.52 -35.91
C ILE A 1024 31.54 16.97 -35.38
N PRO A 1025 32.42 16.43 -36.24
CA PRO A 1025 33.68 15.84 -35.77
C PRO A 1025 34.59 16.93 -35.17
N GLY A 1026 35.10 16.66 -33.97
CA GLY A 1026 35.94 17.57 -33.18
C GLY A 1026 35.26 18.19 -31.96
N PHE A 1027 33.95 17.98 -31.76
CA PHE A 1027 33.22 18.40 -30.55
C PHE A 1027 32.51 17.20 -29.90
N THR A 1028 32.86 16.90 -28.66
CA THR A 1028 32.12 15.91 -27.86
C THR A 1028 30.87 16.54 -27.24
N GLU A 1029 29.98 15.68 -26.73
CA GLU A 1029 28.78 16.12 -25.99
C GLU A 1029 29.12 17.00 -24.78
N LYS A 1030 30.24 16.71 -24.09
CA LYS A 1030 30.72 17.49 -22.95
C LYS A 1030 31.16 18.90 -23.37
N ASP A 1031 31.86 19.03 -24.49
CA ASP A 1031 32.32 20.32 -25.01
C ASP A 1031 31.13 21.22 -25.39
N ILE A 1032 30.10 20.65 -26.01
CA ILE A 1032 28.88 21.39 -26.39
C ILE A 1032 28.09 21.82 -25.14
N ILE A 1033 27.99 20.94 -24.13
CA ILE A 1033 27.37 21.27 -22.85
C ILE A 1033 28.15 22.39 -22.12
N ASP A 1034 29.48 22.33 -22.11
CA ASP A 1034 30.33 23.32 -21.44
C ASP A 1034 30.43 24.65 -22.19
N LEU A 1035 30.18 24.68 -23.50
CA LEU A 1035 29.91 25.91 -24.25
C LEU A 1035 28.55 26.52 -23.87
N ARG A 1036 27.46 25.71 -23.83
CA ARG A 1036 26.13 26.20 -23.40
C ARG A 1036 26.15 26.81 -22.00
N LYS A 1037 26.93 26.22 -21.08
CA LYS A 1037 27.14 26.74 -19.72
C LYS A 1037 27.77 28.14 -19.66
N ARG A 1038 28.52 28.56 -20.69
CA ARG A 1038 29.23 29.85 -20.77
C ARG A 1038 28.42 30.95 -21.46
N LEU A 1039 27.28 30.61 -22.09
CA LEU A 1039 26.38 31.59 -22.70
C LEU A 1039 25.81 32.54 -21.64
N SER A 1040 25.51 33.77 -22.07
CA SER A 1040 24.67 34.70 -21.30
C SER A 1040 23.33 34.08 -20.91
N VAL A 1041 22.78 34.49 -19.76
CA VAL A 1041 21.41 34.13 -19.34
C VAL A 1041 20.32 34.60 -20.33
N GLU A 1042 20.63 35.51 -21.26
CA GLU A 1042 19.75 35.94 -22.35
C GLU A 1042 19.29 34.79 -23.27
N VAL A 1043 20.05 33.70 -23.37
CA VAL A 1043 19.66 32.54 -24.19
C VAL A 1043 18.65 31.63 -23.46
N LEU A 1044 18.33 31.93 -22.20
CA LEU A 1044 17.29 31.22 -21.46
C LEU A 1044 15.91 31.73 -21.88
N PRO A 1045 14.97 30.84 -22.23
CA PRO A 1045 13.60 31.24 -22.56
C PRO A 1045 12.95 32.11 -21.47
N TYR A 1046 12.29 33.18 -21.90
CA TYR A 1046 11.54 34.12 -21.07
C TYR A 1046 12.37 35.05 -20.15
N VAL A 1047 13.70 35.12 -20.30
CA VAL A 1047 14.49 36.22 -19.71
C VAL A 1047 14.31 37.49 -20.56
N THR A 1048 13.68 38.52 -20.00
CA THR A 1048 13.57 39.86 -20.61
C THR A 1048 14.82 40.70 -20.31
N ASP A 1049 15.01 41.83 -21.02
CA ASP A 1049 16.12 42.75 -20.74
C ASP A 1049 16.14 43.29 -19.31
N ASP A 1050 14.95 43.53 -18.71
CA ASP A 1050 14.82 43.93 -17.31
C ASP A 1050 15.23 42.80 -16.36
N ALA A 1051 14.82 41.55 -16.65
CA ALA A 1051 15.19 40.38 -15.86
C ALA A 1051 16.69 40.05 -15.98
N LYS A 1052 17.27 40.25 -17.17
CA LYS A 1052 18.72 40.19 -17.42
C LYS A 1052 19.46 41.21 -16.54
N GLN A 1053 19.01 42.46 -16.50
CA GLN A 1053 19.64 43.48 -15.65
C GLN A 1053 19.57 43.10 -14.16
N GLN A 1054 18.43 42.63 -13.68
CA GLN A 1054 18.29 42.16 -12.29
C GLN A 1054 19.16 40.93 -11.98
N LEU A 1055 19.29 39.98 -12.92
CA LEU A 1055 20.21 38.84 -12.77
C LEU A 1055 21.67 39.29 -12.75
N TYR A 1056 22.03 40.29 -13.56
CA TYR A 1056 23.37 40.88 -13.58
C TYR A 1056 23.66 41.64 -12.27
N GLU A 1057 22.70 42.38 -11.71
CA GLU A 1057 22.82 43.01 -10.38
C GLU A 1057 22.99 41.97 -9.24
N LEU A 1058 22.46 40.76 -9.42
CA LEU A 1058 22.67 39.61 -8.54
C LEU A 1058 23.96 38.81 -8.85
N GLY A 1059 24.79 39.25 -9.79
CA GLY A 1059 26.05 38.60 -10.18
C GLY A 1059 25.89 37.33 -11.04
N ILE A 1060 24.71 37.10 -11.61
CA ILE A 1060 24.34 35.91 -12.39
C ILE A 1060 24.39 36.24 -13.89
N TYR A 1061 25.57 36.04 -14.49
CA TYR A 1061 25.80 36.38 -15.90
C TYR A 1061 25.60 35.22 -16.88
N THR A 1062 26.00 34.02 -16.47
CA THR A 1062 26.01 32.82 -17.34
C THR A 1062 24.87 31.85 -17.03
N VAL A 1063 24.49 31.06 -18.04
CA VAL A 1063 23.57 29.91 -17.89
C VAL A 1063 24.00 28.97 -16.75
N LYS A 1064 25.32 28.74 -16.57
CA LYS A 1064 25.84 27.93 -15.45
C LYS A 1064 25.63 28.59 -14.09
N GLN A 1065 25.84 29.90 -13.96
CA GLN A 1065 25.55 30.62 -12.72
C GLN A 1065 24.05 30.57 -12.41
N PHE A 1066 23.18 30.73 -13.41
CA PHE A 1066 21.73 30.63 -13.25
C PHE A 1066 21.28 29.22 -12.85
N GLN A 1067 21.89 28.17 -13.41
CA GLN A 1067 21.62 26.78 -13.03
C GLN A 1067 22.14 26.45 -11.62
N ASN A 1068 23.30 27.00 -11.23
CA ASN A 1068 23.91 26.77 -9.92
C ASN A 1068 23.26 27.60 -8.81
N ALA A 1069 22.65 28.74 -9.16
CA ALA A 1069 21.78 29.47 -8.26
C ALA A 1069 20.54 28.60 -7.96
N ARG A 1070 20.56 27.94 -6.79
CA ARG A 1070 19.37 27.32 -6.20
C ARG A 1070 18.37 28.41 -5.83
N ILE A 1071 17.64 28.93 -6.83
CA ILE A 1071 16.58 29.90 -6.64
C ILE A 1071 15.54 29.27 -5.72
N ALA A 1072 15.35 29.88 -4.55
CA ALA A 1072 14.42 29.39 -3.55
C ALA A 1072 12.99 29.39 -4.08
N THR A 1073 12.20 28.39 -3.69
CA THR A 1073 10.80 28.23 -4.10
C THR A 1073 9.95 29.43 -3.69
N THR A 1074 9.68 30.33 -4.64
CA THR A 1074 8.83 31.52 -4.47
C THR A 1074 7.98 31.79 -5.71
#